data_AF-A0A7X7ZFM2-F1
#
_entry.id   AF-A0A7X7ZFM2-F1
#
_cell.length_a   1.000
_cell.length_b   1.000
_cell.length_c   1.000
_cell.angle_alpha   90.00
_cell.angle_beta   90.00
_cell.angle_gamma   90.00
#
_symmetry.space_group_name_H-M   'P 1'
#
loop_
_entity.id
_entity.type
_entity.pdbx_description
1 polymer ?
#
loop_
_entity_poly.entity_id
_entity_poly.type
_entity_poly.pdbx_seq_one_letter_code
_entity_poly.pdbx_strand_id
1 'polypeptide(L)'
;MKICKRVLPILALVLSLFSTGMTAVQAQTSASQTSNFANLVLFVQFSDTEGNFMDSKQSTYAQKTYTEAAVHDYLDTSYAKSLVSYMDTISYGQFHVNTYMPQLNEDSSKITPIVLSRTQSSYDSNSGIYLAEKEAMDAAKKNWDLTSLNLDQNNDGSVDNVTFIFAGTESARGGTFYAHKNDFGPGYTLANGKYVGCINVLMAKTVFGTDFSSTGEIAHEFLHSLGYPDLYHEDGGTPVGAWDIMSQASLYNQWPLAYMRSSVSNWLTIDTITSNQHLTLVPSSEKDGNQAYILKTSISDSEFFVVEYRKQGKQYSDELDVKIPGSGMIIYRINQRSENLSNRLGNGLDGVYVFRPGETNTTDDAGDITESFLSSESGRTSYGTEDMSKGIADNAIVYADGQNSGIAIRNVSSASDTISFDVSFADTSNIGLWNSLGGSSVASNTDSSVLSMAVNGNASYPSALIGNSSAPALYQYNGNSWTKASADITDFGSAATLAYLNGIPYVLYSETSDFKMKLIKYTDGTWKTVQIISSKETDYSSMISNGNALYIAWNEGILSGPSANKIARFDGEKLTLIEEKTSGYNTQFHFSADSTSVYLSYRDASNSSNTVSVRQITGSSIKDLPVPETGSVEPQICSDGKDLYLLNAAENTSNDSFLYKYSDDRTALTKISSRLPAENSVFSSISICQGVPLIQVVDNKQSGSSGTSVYRFENNAWWQEGLKLDPMVVSDTNMCMIGSTCYVSYLSNNVPYIKTKQITVNQSGQNTPTVSGIIASASKTAYKIGDIFNANDLTVKTQYSDFSSKTLTYKNDYSVSGFDTSTAGTKNVTVKYGSFTDTYQITVSAIAVTGVKVNGTLSLIVGNSGQLSAVISPSNATNKKVSWSSSNASVASVDGNGKVTAKNAGKASITASTADGNYKSSCSVTVSAPPAATPKPTNTPVSTSTPTAVPTAAPTSTPVSTPTPVKIVSMNRLYNPNSGEHFYTADTAERNWLVTLGWIYEGVGWKAPKSSNTPVYRLYNPNDGDHHYTMSSSERNWLVSIGWRYEGIGWYSNDSKMVPLYRQFNPNVYIGTHNYTIDKKENDWLVTLGWKAEGIGWYGTN
;
A
#
# COMPACT_ATOMS: atom_id res chain seq x y z
N MET A 1 -56.35 -18.97 -49.13
CA MET A 1 -57.46 -18.00 -49.03
C MET A 1 -57.09 -17.02 -47.93
N LYS A 2 -56.42 -15.92 -48.28
CA LYS A 2 -56.98 -14.55 -48.32
C LYS A 2 -57.43 -14.04 -46.93
N ILE A 3 -56.68 -13.14 -46.29
CA ILE A 3 -56.89 -11.65 -46.24
C ILE A 3 -57.27 -11.31 -44.77
N CYS A 4 -56.79 -10.29 -44.06
CA CYS A 4 -55.85 -9.18 -44.28
C CYS A 4 -55.69 -8.44 -42.94
N LYS A 5 -54.48 -7.87 -42.70
CA LYS A 5 -54.18 -6.48 -42.28
C LYS A 5 -54.75 -5.99 -40.92
N ARG A 6 -54.11 -5.21 -40.07
CA ARG A 6 -52.91 -4.33 -39.98
C ARG A 6 -52.91 -3.92 -38.47
N VAL A 7 -51.81 -3.73 -37.73
CA VAL A 7 -50.88 -2.59 -37.77
C VAL A 7 -49.60 -2.96 -36.99
N LEU A 8 -48.48 -2.72 -37.66
CA LEU A 8 -47.05 -2.58 -37.37
C LEU A 8 -46.30 -3.14 -36.12
N PRO A 9 -44.98 -3.48 -36.32
CA PRO A 9 -44.10 -4.19 -35.38
C PRO A 9 -42.97 -3.27 -34.83
N ILE A 10 -41.91 -3.90 -34.27
CA ILE A 10 -40.61 -3.38 -33.78
C ILE A 10 -40.52 -3.25 -32.26
N LEU A 11 -40.42 -4.39 -31.56
CA LEU A 11 -39.70 -4.50 -30.27
C LEU A 11 -39.48 -5.98 -29.87
N ALA A 12 -38.81 -6.79 -30.71
CA ALA A 12 -38.51 -8.18 -30.35
C ALA A 12 -37.30 -8.78 -31.11
N LEU A 13 -36.26 -7.98 -31.36
CA LEU A 13 -35.00 -8.48 -31.93
C LEU A 13 -33.78 -7.67 -31.45
N VAL A 14 -33.68 -7.38 -30.15
CA VAL A 14 -32.43 -6.90 -29.49
C VAL A 14 -32.35 -7.44 -28.05
N LEU A 15 -32.85 -8.64 -27.78
CA LEU A 15 -32.80 -9.24 -26.43
C LEU A 15 -32.53 -10.75 -26.51
N SER A 16 -31.46 -11.15 -27.22
CA SER A 16 -30.91 -12.53 -27.12
C SER A 16 -29.47 -12.67 -27.61
N LEU A 17 -28.68 -11.59 -27.66
CA LEU A 17 -27.25 -11.63 -28.04
C LEU A 17 -26.41 -10.73 -27.12
N PHE A 18 -26.52 -10.93 -25.81
CA PHE A 18 -25.46 -10.64 -24.82
C PHE A 18 -25.66 -11.56 -23.62
N SER A 19 -25.56 -12.85 -23.89
CA SER A 19 -25.17 -13.84 -22.89
C SER A 19 -24.06 -14.70 -23.50
N THR A 20 -22.98 -14.06 -23.93
CA THR A 20 -21.69 -14.72 -23.83
C THR A 20 -21.49 -14.91 -22.34
N GLY A 21 -21.64 -16.15 -21.87
CA GLY A 21 -21.34 -16.48 -20.50
C GLY A 21 -19.96 -15.92 -20.19
N MET A 22 -19.92 -14.94 -19.28
CA MET A 22 -18.74 -14.79 -18.45
C MET A 22 -18.67 -16.09 -17.69
N THR A 23 -17.93 -17.07 -18.23
CA THR A 23 -17.24 -18.00 -17.35
C THR A 23 -16.44 -17.11 -16.42
N ALA A 24 -16.91 -16.95 -15.18
CA ALA A 24 -16.02 -16.59 -14.09
C ALA A 24 -14.81 -17.51 -14.26
N VAL A 25 -13.66 -16.92 -14.58
CA VAL A 25 -12.41 -17.65 -14.55
C VAL A 25 -12.20 -17.94 -13.07
N GLN A 26 -12.71 -19.09 -12.62
CA GLN A 26 -12.39 -19.63 -11.32
C GLN A 26 -11.08 -20.37 -11.48
N ALA A 27 -10.00 -19.73 -11.08
CA ALA A 27 -8.75 -20.37 -10.73
C ALA A 27 -8.17 -19.59 -9.56
N GLN A 28 -7.54 -20.17 -8.55
CA GLN A 28 -7.73 -21.35 -7.71
C GLN A 28 -6.60 -21.19 -6.67
N THR A 29 -6.66 -21.84 -5.51
CA THR A 29 -5.41 -22.18 -4.80
C THR A 29 -4.40 -22.65 -5.84
N SER A 30 -3.15 -22.15 -5.82
CA SER A 30 -2.14 -22.62 -6.78
C SER A 30 -2.20 -24.15 -6.82
N ALA A 31 -2.09 -24.77 -7.99
CA ALA A 31 -2.03 -26.23 -8.09
C ALA A 31 -0.67 -26.72 -7.54
N SER A 32 -0.38 -26.41 -6.28
CA SER A 32 0.85 -26.77 -5.61
C SER A 32 0.69 -28.15 -4.98
N GLN A 33 1.77 -28.93 -5.03
CA GLN A 33 1.87 -30.12 -4.21
C GLN A 33 1.94 -29.70 -2.74
N THR A 34 1.23 -30.41 -1.88
CA THR A 34 1.43 -30.31 -0.44
C THR A 34 2.91 -30.53 -0.13
N SER A 35 3.54 -29.57 0.52
CA SER A 35 4.95 -29.63 0.93
C SER A 35 5.05 -29.76 2.45
N ASN A 36 6.04 -30.51 2.90
CA ASN A 36 6.37 -30.60 4.32
C ASN A 36 7.73 -29.94 4.56
N PHE A 37 7.90 -29.39 5.76
CA PHE A 37 9.11 -28.68 6.15
C PHE A 37 9.45 -28.99 7.60
N ALA A 38 10.65 -29.49 7.86
CA ALA A 38 11.10 -29.80 9.20
C ALA A 38 11.46 -28.54 9.99
N ASN A 39 11.16 -28.57 11.29
CA ASN A 39 11.67 -27.59 12.23
C ASN A 39 12.30 -28.30 13.44
N LEU A 40 13.63 -28.26 13.56
CA LEU A 40 14.33 -28.78 14.73
C LEU A 40 14.38 -27.72 15.83
N VAL A 41 13.71 -27.92 16.95
CA VAL A 41 13.68 -26.96 18.07
C VAL A 41 14.59 -27.42 19.19
N LEU A 42 15.57 -26.58 19.54
CA LEU A 42 16.56 -26.84 20.58
C LEU A 42 16.44 -25.82 21.71
N PHE A 43 16.29 -26.30 22.93
CA PHE A 43 16.19 -25.50 24.15
C PHE A 43 17.55 -25.43 24.83
N VAL A 44 18.07 -24.22 25.02
CA VAL A 44 19.47 -24.01 25.41
C VAL A 44 19.53 -23.09 26.62
N GLN A 45 20.37 -23.43 27.59
CA GLN A 45 20.61 -22.62 28.78
C GLN A 45 22.09 -22.35 28.99
N PHE A 46 22.40 -21.23 29.62
CA PHE A 46 23.76 -20.81 29.90
C PHE A 46 24.28 -21.43 31.20
N SER A 47 25.61 -21.42 31.41
CA SER A 47 26.21 -22.02 32.61
C SER A 47 25.78 -21.36 33.92
N ASP A 48 25.35 -20.10 33.85
CA ASP A 48 24.82 -19.30 34.96
C ASP A 48 23.29 -19.35 35.08
N THR A 49 22.60 -20.12 34.24
CA THR A 49 21.16 -20.33 34.39
C THR A 49 20.90 -21.26 35.57
N GLU A 50 20.10 -20.80 36.55
CA GLU A 50 19.73 -21.60 37.71
C GLU A 50 18.70 -22.68 37.34
N GLY A 51 19.01 -23.94 37.66
CA GLY A 51 18.10 -25.06 37.47
C GLY A 51 17.79 -25.38 36.00
N ASN A 52 16.63 -25.98 35.76
CA ASN A 52 16.08 -26.18 34.42
C ASN A 52 15.12 -25.03 34.11
N PHE A 53 15.49 -24.14 33.18
CA PHE A 53 14.63 -22.99 32.88
C PHE A 53 13.28 -23.41 32.27
N MET A 54 13.16 -24.61 31.69
CA MET A 54 11.90 -25.11 31.12
C MET A 54 10.87 -25.51 32.18
N ASP A 55 11.28 -25.61 33.46
CA ASP A 55 10.40 -25.79 34.61
C ASP A 55 9.82 -24.45 35.11
N SER A 56 10.29 -23.31 34.57
CA SER A 56 9.77 -21.97 34.87
C SER A 56 8.31 -21.84 34.44
N LYS A 57 7.56 -21.00 35.15
CA LYS A 57 6.14 -20.75 34.87
C LYS A 57 5.92 -19.38 34.25
N GLN A 58 4.87 -19.29 33.45
CA GLN A 58 4.30 -18.03 32.99
C GLN A 58 3.96 -17.09 34.16
N SER A 59 4.06 -15.78 33.90
CA SER A 59 4.07 -14.73 34.93
C SER A 59 2.83 -14.63 35.82
N THR A 60 1.64 -15.09 35.39
CA THR A 60 0.38 -14.68 36.03
C THR A 60 -0.72 -15.76 36.03
N TYR A 61 -1.68 -15.75 35.11
CA TYR A 61 -2.95 -16.51 35.12
C TYR A 61 -2.86 -17.95 34.59
N ALA A 62 -2.05 -18.20 33.55
CA ALA A 62 -2.03 -19.50 32.88
C ALA A 62 -1.24 -20.55 33.68
N GLN A 63 -0.20 -20.11 34.41
CA GLN A 63 0.65 -20.94 35.30
C GLN A 63 1.23 -22.21 34.64
N LYS A 64 1.23 -22.27 33.29
CA LYS A 64 1.88 -23.32 32.51
C LYS A 64 3.38 -23.20 32.70
N THR A 65 4.04 -24.35 32.79
CA THR A 65 5.48 -24.44 32.63
C THR A 65 5.86 -24.06 31.21
N TYR A 66 7.10 -23.61 31.01
CA TYR A 66 7.62 -23.34 29.66
C TYR A 66 7.64 -24.61 28.80
N THR A 67 7.75 -25.80 29.41
CA THR A 67 7.55 -27.07 28.70
C THR A 67 6.14 -27.19 28.13
N GLU A 68 5.11 -26.97 28.96
CA GLU A 68 3.71 -27.01 28.52
C GLU A 68 3.40 -25.94 27.45
N ALA A 69 4.00 -24.76 27.58
CA ALA A 69 3.89 -23.70 26.57
C ALA A 69 4.54 -24.12 25.24
N ALA A 70 5.76 -24.64 25.27
CA ALA A 70 6.46 -25.09 24.07
C ALA A 70 5.70 -26.19 23.31
N VAL A 71 5.18 -27.20 24.01
CA VAL A 71 4.35 -28.25 23.40
C VAL A 71 3.09 -27.65 22.77
N HIS A 72 2.41 -26.74 23.48
CA HIS A 72 1.22 -26.07 22.99
C HIS A 72 1.48 -25.19 21.75
N ASP A 73 2.56 -24.41 21.75
CA ASP A 73 2.81 -23.41 20.71
C ASP A 73 3.44 -23.98 19.45
N TYR A 74 4.09 -25.16 19.52
CA TYR A 74 4.71 -25.80 18.36
C TYR A 74 4.00 -27.06 17.89
N LEU A 75 3.36 -27.85 18.76
CA LEU A 75 2.85 -29.19 18.41
C LEU A 75 1.32 -29.29 18.40
N ASP A 76 0.59 -28.37 19.06
CA ASP A 76 -0.87 -28.46 19.18
C ASP A 76 -1.59 -28.04 17.90
N THR A 77 -2.00 -29.02 17.10
CA THR A 77 -2.79 -28.81 15.87
C THR A 77 -4.22 -28.31 16.11
N SER A 78 -4.72 -28.33 17.35
CA SER A 78 -6.04 -27.78 17.70
C SER A 78 -5.99 -26.32 18.13
N TYR A 79 -4.79 -25.82 18.47
CA TYR A 79 -4.57 -24.43 18.82
C TYR A 79 -4.24 -23.64 17.56
N ALA A 80 -5.16 -22.79 17.08
CA ALA A 80 -5.04 -22.11 15.79
C ALA A 80 -3.77 -21.26 15.64
N LYS A 81 -3.19 -20.81 16.76
CA LYS A 81 -2.00 -19.96 16.79
C LYS A 81 -0.70 -20.74 16.94
N SER A 82 -0.75 -22.05 17.16
CA SER A 82 0.47 -22.86 17.14
C SER A 82 1.17 -22.73 15.79
N LEU A 83 2.49 -22.87 15.74
CA LEU A 83 3.25 -22.75 14.50
C LEU A 83 2.69 -23.68 13.42
N VAL A 84 2.40 -24.94 13.77
CA VAL A 84 1.87 -25.94 12.84
C VAL A 84 0.48 -25.57 12.31
N SER A 85 -0.44 -25.12 13.17
CA SER A 85 -1.79 -24.76 12.74
C SER A 85 -1.82 -23.44 11.97
N TYR A 86 -0.98 -22.48 12.36
CA TYR A 86 -0.89 -21.19 11.71
C TYR A 86 -0.34 -21.34 10.29
N MET A 87 0.77 -22.08 10.11
CA MET A 87 1.35 -22.34 8.78
C MET A 87 0.42 -23.12 7.86
N ASP A 88 -0.33 -24.08 8.41
CA ASP A 88 -1.39 -24.78 7.67
C ASP A 88 -2.48 -23.81 7.21
N THR A 89 -2.95 -22.94 8.10
CA THR A 89 -4.01 -21.96 7.83
C THR A 89 -3.59 -20.97 6.74
N ILE A 90 -2.42 -20.33 6.87
CA ILE A 90 -1.97 -19.30 5.93
C ILE A 90 -1.52 -19.88 4.58
N SER A 91 -1.31 -21.19 4.47
CA SER A 91 -1.01 -21.88 3.21
C SER A 91 -2.22 -22.53 2.56
N TYR A 92 -3.41 -22.42 3.17
CA TYR A 92 -4.61 -23.16 2.76
C TYR A 92 -4.40 -24.70 2.76
N GLY A 93 -3.63 -25.21 3.72
CA GLY A 93 -3.29 -26.62 3.86
C GLY A 93 -2.28 -27.14 2.82
N GLN A 94 -1.55 -26.24 2.16
CA GLN A 94 -0.52 -26.63 1.17
C GLN A 94 0.86 -26.80 1.81
N PHE A 95 1.08 -26.29 3.02
CA PHE A 95 2.37 -26.32 3.70
C PHE A 95 2.21 -26.78 5.14
N HIS A 96 2.93 -27.85 5.50
CA HIS A 96 2.89 -28.42 6.83
C HIS A 96 4.28 -28.39 7.48
N VAL A 97 4.33 -27.94 8.73
CA VAL A 97 5.55 -27.94 9.53
C VAL A 97 5.62 -29.21 10.37
N ASN A 98 6.72 -29.93 10.29
CA ASN A 98 7.01 -31.08 11.13
C ASN A 98 8.04 -30.69 12.18
N THR A 99 7.59 -30.43 13.41
CA THR A 99 8.49 -30.00 14.49
C THR A 99 9.09 -31.19 15.23
N TYR A 100 10.41 -31.14 15.45
CA TYR A 100 11.18 -32.12 16.21
C TYR A 100 11.78 -31.48 17.46
N MET A 101 11.45 -32.03 18.64
CA MET A 101 11.98 -31.60 19.94
C MET A 101 12.72 -32.76 20.62
N PRO A 102 14.00 -33.03 20.29
CA PRO A 102 14.71 -34.20 20.82
C PRO A 102 14.84 -34.19 22.35
N GLN A 103 14.74 -33.02 22.96
CA GLN A 103 14.87 -32.81 24.41
C GLN A 103 13.58 -33.06 25.19
N LEU A 104 12.45 -33.21 24.49
CA LEU A 104 11.16 -33.55 25.07
C LEU A 104 11.14 -35.05 25.39
N ASN A 105 10.77 -35.39 26.62
CA ASN A 105 10.65 -36.79 27.03
C ASN A 105 9.41 -37.47 26.39
N GLU A 106 9.37 -38.80 26.45
CA GLU A 106 8.35 -39.60 25.75
C GLU A 106 6.90 -39.28 26.15
N ASP A 107 6.65 -38.87 27.39
CA ASP A 107 5.31 -38.50 27.87
C ASP A 107 4.97 -37.01 27.67
N SER A 108 5.85 -36.26 27.00
CA SER A 108 5.71 -34.84 26.70
C SER A 108 5.57 -33.93 27.94
N SER A 109 5.96 -34.40 29.12
CA SER A 109 5.81 -33.63 30.37
C SER A 109 7.05 -32.81 30.75
N LYS A 110 8.21 -33.06 30.13
CA LYS A 110 9.47 -32.43 30.51
C LYS A 110 10.44 -32.23 29.35
N ILE A 111 10.99 -31.02 29.25
CA ILE A 111 12.13 -30.71 28.39
C ILE A 111 13.40 -30.57 29.25
N THR A 112 14.47 -31.26 28.85
CA THR A 112 15.80 -31.10 29.47
C THR A 112 16.70 -30.25 28.56
N PRO A 113 17.00 -28.99 28.93
CA PRO A 113 17.76 -28.07 28.09
C PRO A 113 19.24 -28.48 27.95
N ILE A 114 19.85 -28.08 26.83
CA ILE A 114 21.29 -28.17 26.62
C ILE A 114 21.96 -27.10 27.47
N VAL A 115 22.95 -27.47 28.27
CA VAL A 115 23.70 -26.53 29.11
C VAL A 115 25.00 -26.15 28.40
N LEU A 116 25.14 -24.87 28.06
CA LEU A 116 26.37 -24.31 27.51
C LEU A 116 27.45 -24.17 28.58
N SER A 117 28.71 -24.20 28.15
CA SER A 117 29.90 -24.17 29.01
C SER A 117 30.21 -22.81 29.61
N ARG A 118 29.55 -21.74 29.14
CA ARG A 118 29.83 -20.36 29.57
C ARG A 118 28.56 -19.58 29.91
N THR A 119 28.74 -18.43 30.55
CA THR A 119 27.67 -17.52 30.97
C THR A 119 27.06 -16.80 29.77
N GLN A 120 25.82 -16.31 29.88
CA GLN A 120 25.17 -15.54 28.80
C GLN A 120 26.04 -14.36 28.36
N SER A 121 26.56 -13.60 29.33
CA SER A 121 27.42 -12.43 29.10
C SER A 121 28.72 -12.75 28.33
N SER A 122 29.20 -13.99 28.37
CA SER A 122 30.41 -14.39 27.65
C SER A 122 30.16 -14.70 26.17
N TYR A 123 28.90 -14.90 25.77
CA TYR A 123 28.47 -15.04 24.38
C TYR A 123 27.92 -13.73 23.80
N ASP A 124 27.71 -12.70 24.63
CA ASP A 124 27.19 -11.40 24.20
C ASP A 124 28.25 -10.54 23.50
N SER A 125 28.64 -10.97 22.31
CA SER A 125 29.59 -10.29 21.41
C SER A 125 29.20 -10.58 19.95
N ASN A 126 29.67 -9.75 19.00
CA ASN A 126 29.34 -9.85 17.57
C ASN A 126 29.62 -11.22 16.92
N SER A 127 30.39 -12.12 17.56
CA SER A 127 30.63 -13.50 17.08
C SER A 127 30.27 -14.58 18.10
N GLY A 128 29.71 -14.20 19.26
CA GLY A 128 29.42 -15.12 20.35
C GLY A 128 28.13 -15.91 20.13
N ILE A 129 27.17 -15.40 19.36
CA ILE A 129 25.94 -16.15 19.02
C ILE A 129 26.26 -17.42 18.23
N TYR A 130 27.10 -17.33 17.19
CA TYR A 130 27.57 -18.49 16.43
C TYR A 130 28.27 -19.53 17.31
N LEU A 131 29.05 -19.10 18.30
CA LEU A 131 29.68 -20.01 19.25
C LEU A 131 28.65 -20.73 20.12
N ALA A 132 27.61 -20.04 20.58
CA ALA A 132 26.53 -20.61 21.37
C ALA A 132 25.71 -21.62 20.54
N GLU A 133 25.31 -21.25 19.32
CA GLU A 133 24.62 -22.10 18.35
C GLU A 133 25.42 -23.35 18.02
N LYS A 134 26.72 -23.19 17.73
CA LYS A 134 27.63 -24.30 17.43
C LYS A 134 27.78 -25.25 18.60
N GLU A 135 27.99 -24.72 19.80
CA GLU A 135 28.10 -25.53 21.00
C GLU A 135 26.81 -26.29 21.30
N ALA A 136 25.65 -25.63 21.14
CA ALA A 136 24.35 -26.27 21.26
C ALA A 136 24.16 -27.40 20.24
N MET A 137 24.51 -27.17 18.96
CA MET A 137 24.42 -28.21 17.93
C MET A 137 25.38 -29.38 18.17
N ASP A 138 26.61 -29.12 18.60
CA ASP A 138 27.58 -30.16 18.92
C ASP A 138 27.09 -31.03 20.09
N ALA A 139 26.50 -30.40 21.12
CA ALA A 139 25.86 -31.11 22.21
C ALA A 139 24.64 -31.90 21.74
N ALA A 140 23.81 -31.34 20.85
CA ALA A 140 22.63 -32.00 20.32
C ALA A 140 23.01 -33.28 19.54
N LYS A 141 24.00 -33.18 18.64
CA LYS A 141 24.55 -34.33 17.88
C LYS A 141 25.11 -35.43 18.77
N LYS A 142 25.71 -35.05 19.90
CA LYS A 142 26.31 -36.01 20.83
C LYS A 142 25.26 -36.77 21.62
N ASN A 143 24.17 -36.11 21.99
CA ASN A 143 23.19 -36.63 22.94
C ASN A 143 21.98 -37.27 22.26
N TRP A 144 21.68 -36.92 20.99
CA TRP A 144 20.54 -37.45 20.23
C TRP A 144 20.94 -37.86 18.82
N ASP A 145 20.33 -38.93 18.31
CA ASP A 145 20.52 -39.37 16.92
C ASP A 145 19.70 -38.51 15.95
N LEU A 146 20.24 -37.33 15.63
CA LEU A 146 19.64 -36.41 14.67
C LEU A 146 19.63 -36.96 13.23
N THR A 147 20.41 -38.00 12.92
CA THR A 147 20.44 -38.59 11.57
C THR A 147 19.26 -39.50 11.28
N SER A 148 18.57 -39.96 12.33
CA SER A 148 17.32 -40.70 12.23
C SER A 148 16.09 -39.82 11.94
N LEU A 149 16.22 -38.51 12.11
CA LEU A 149 15.16 -37.53 11.88
C LEU A 149 15.13 -37.10 10.41
N ASN A 150 13.93 -36.93 9.84
CA ASN A 150 13.76 -36.38 8.50
C ASN A 150 13.77 -34.84 8.54
N LEU A 151 14.98 -34.27 8.62
CA LEU A 151 15.20 -32.82 8.80
C LEU A 151 15.38 -32.03 7.49
N ASP A 152 15.40 -32.70 6.35
CA ASP A 152 15.48 -32.12 5.00
C ASP A 152 14.30 -32.67 4.19
N GLN A 153 13.13 -32.08 4.37
CA GLN A 153 11.88 -32.57 3.78
C GLN A 153 11.64 -31.96 2.40
N ASN A 154 12.27 -30.82 2.10
CA ASN A 154 12.24 -30.22 0.77
C ASN A 154 13.28 -30.85 -0.19
N ASN A 155 14.21 -31.67 0.32
CA ASN A 155 15.28 -32.37 -0.39
C ASN A 155 16.30 -31.46 -1.09
N ASP A 156 16.58 -30.29 -0.52
CA ASP A 156 17.58 -29.35 -1.06
C ASP A 156 19.02 -29.65 -0.62
N GLY A 157 19.21 -30.63 0.28
CA GLY A 157 20.51 -31.01 0.83
C GLY A 157 20.85 -30.33 2.16
N SER A 158 19.99 -29.45 2.65
CA SER A 158 20.11 -28.73 3.91
C SER A 158 19.02 -29.14 4.90
N VAL A 159 19.29 -28.97 6.19
CA VAL A 159 18.26 -28.99 7.21
C VAL A 159 17.32 -27.82 6.96
N ASP A 160 16.03 -28.10 6.83
CA ASP A 160 14.98 -27.14 6.47
C ASP A 160 15.01 -25.92 7.43
N ASN A 161 14.99 -26.16 8.75
CA ASN A 161 15.12 -25.11 9.76
C ASN A 161 15.59 -25.65 11.13
N VAL A 162 16.37 -24.84 11.85
CA VAL A 162 16.68 -25.05 13.27
C VAL A 162 16.27 -23.83 14.09
N THR A 163 15.39 -24.01 15.08
CA THR A 163 15.02 -22.96 16.04
C THR A 163 15.75 -23.17 17.36
N PHE A 164 16.57 -22.21 17.78
CA PHE A 164 17.14 -22.16 19.12
C PHE A 164 16.27 -21.32 20.05
N ILE A 165 15.88 -21.90 21.18
CA ILE A 165 15.24 -21.19 22.29
C ILE A 165 16.24 -21.08 23.44
N PHE A 166 16.80 -19.89 23.67
CA PHE A 166 17.75 -19.64 24.75
C PHE A 166 17.04 -19.22 26.05
N ALA A 167 17.60 -19.62 27.18
CA ALA A 167 17.19 -19.17 28.51
C ALA A 167 17.47 -17.67 28.70
N GLY A 168 16.68 -16.97 29.53
CA GLY A 168 16.93 -15.56 29.89
C GLY A 168 15.98 -14.54 29.25
N THR A 169 16.32 -13.25 29.33
CA THR A 169 15.59 -12.11 28.72
C THR A 169 16.22 -11.67 27.42
N GLU A 170 15.41 -11.22 26.47
CA GLU A 170 15.90 -10.52 25.27
C GLU A 170 16.83 -9.35 25.59
N SER A 171 17.88 -9.23 24.78
CA SER A 171 18.68 -8.01 24.70
C SER A 171 17.88 -6.89 24.01
N ALA A 172 18.35 -5.64 24.13
CA ALA A 172 17.77 -4.54 23.35
C ALA A 172 17.74 -4.87 21.85
N ARG A 173 16.82 -4.24 21.10
CA ARG A 173 16.68 -4.41 19.64
C ARG A 173 18.04 -4.30 18.94
N GLY A 174 18.39 -5.30 18.13
CA GLY A 174 19.71 -5.41 17.47
C GLY A 174 20.83 -6.02 18.32
N GLY A 175 20.54 -6.50 19.53
CA GLY A 175 21.48 -7.23 20.37
C GLY A 175 21.63 -8.71 19.99
N THR A 176 22.68 -9.35 20.52
CA THR A 176 23.12 -10.72 20.18
C THR A 176 22.02 -11.79 20.24
N PHE A 177 21.09 -11.65 21.18
CA PHE A 177 20.01 -12.61 21.43
C PHE A 177 18.61 -11.98 21.22
N TYR A 178 18.53 -10.86 20.51
CA TYR A 178 17.25 -10.34 20.03
C TYR A 178 16.64 -11.37 19.06
N ALA A 179 15.32 -11.48 18.96
CA ALA A 179 14.70 -12.40 18.02
C ALA A 179 15.14 -12.08 16.58
N HIS A 180 15.64 -13.08 15.85
CA HIS A 180 16.01 -12.95 14.44
C HIS A 180 16.20 -14.31 13.75
N LYS A 181 16.06 -14.32 12.42
CA LYS A 181 16.60 -15.35 11.54
C LYS A 181 18.06 -15.05 11.22
N ASN A 182 18.88 -16.10 11.20
CA ASN A 182 20.27 -16.04 10.77
C ASN A 182 20.60 -17.22 9.84
N ASP A 183 21.73 -17.13 9.15
CA ASP A 183 22.36 -18.29 8.53
C ASP A 183 23.43 -18.82 9.48
N PHE A 184 23.39 -20.12 9.75
CA PHE A 184 24.42 -20.80 10.49
C PHE A 184 25.75 -20.63 9.74
N GLY A 185 26.81 -20.36 10.48
CA GLY A 185 28.13 -20.11 9.90
C GLY A 185 28.57 -21.19 8.89
N PRO A 186 29.40 -20.82 7.90
CA PRO A 186 29.65 -21.66 6.73
C PRO A 186 30.24 -23.03 7.08
N GLY A 187 29.68 -24.07 6.45
CA GLY A 187 30.23 -25.43 6.46
C GLY A 187 29.79 -26.37 7.59
N TYR A 188 28.79 -26.02 8.40
CA TYR A 188 28.31 -26.93 9.45
C TYR A 188 27.41 -28.03 8.89
N THR A 189 27.83 -29.30 8.99
CA THR A 189 27.10 -30.45 8.45
C THR A 189 26.75 -31.47 9.53
N LEU A 190 25.59 -32.10 9.40
CA LEU A 190 25.20 -33.29 10.16
C LEU A 190 25.97 -34.53 9.67
N ALA A 191 25.98 -35.61 10.46
CA ALA A 191 26.72 -36.83 10.12
C ALA A 191 26.19 -37.56 8.87
N ASN A 192 24.96 -37.29 8.47
CA ASN A 192 24.37 -37.75 7.20
C ASN A 192 24.70 -36.82 6.00
N GLY A 193 25.57 -35.83 6.19
CA GLY A 193 26.04 -34.91 5.16
C GLY A 193 25.14 -33.69 4.91
N LYS A 194 24.00 -33.58 5.58
CA LYS A 194 23.07 -32.44 5.43
C LYS A 194 23.65 -31.15 6.01
N TYR A 195 23.54 -30.05 5.27
CA TYR A 195 24.02 -28.74 5.71
C TYR A 195 23.05 -28.10 6.70
N VAL A 196 23.53 -27.46 7.77
CA VAL A 196 22.66 -26.63 8.62
C VAL A 196 22.85 -25.20 8.14
N GLY A 197 21.82 -24.66 7.49
CA GLY A 197 21.84 -23.32 6.91
C GLY A 197 20.95 -22.36 7.68
N CYS A 198 19.64 -22.49 7.55
CA CYS A 198 18.70 -21.54 8.15
C CYS A 198 18.46 -21.81 9.63
N ILE A 199 18.57 -20.76 10.46
CA ILE A 199 18.29 -20.84 11.89
C ILE A 199 17.43 -19.67 12.39
N ASN A 200 16.62 -19.92 13.41
CA ASN A 200 15.93 -18.89 14.18
C ASN A 200 16.50 -18.84 15.60
N VAL A 201 16.68 -17.63 16.12
CA VAL A 201 17.12 -17.38 17.50
C VAL A 201 15.98 -16.70 18.24
N LEU A 202 15.53 -17.30 19.33
CA LEU A 202 14.45 -16.80 20.17
C LEU A 202 14.81 -16.93 21.66
N MET A 203 14.21 -16.09 22.50
CA MET A 203 14.39 -16.14 23.95
C MET A 203 13.14 -16.67 24.65
N ALA A 204 13.32 -17.66 25.52
CA ALA A 204 12.24 -18.35 26.20
C ALA A 204 11.32 -17.41 26.99
N LYS A 205 11.85 -16.36 27.61
CA LYS A 205 11.03 -15.42 28.37
C LYS A 205 10.15 -14.54 27.48
N THR A 206 10.57 -14.25 26.24
CA THR A 206 9.73 -13.49 25.30
C THR A 206 8.60 -14.37 24.78
N VAL A 207 8.95 -15.57 24.28
CA VAL A 207 7.97 -16.44 23.62
C VAL A 207 7.06 -17.19 24.61
N PHE A 208 7.56 -17.57 25.80
CA PHE A 208 6.83 -18.35 26.80
C PHE A 208 6.62 -17.66 28.14
N GLY A 209 7.27 -16.52 28.42
CA GLY A 209 7.30 -15.95 29.77
C GLY A 209 6.05 -15.20 30.21
N THR A 210 5.17 -14.85 29.28
CA THR A 210 3.89 -14.19 29.58
C THR A 210 2.73 -15.17 29.45
N ASP A 211 1.59 -14.89 30.08
CA ASP A 211 0.40 -15.78 30.03
C ASP A 211 -0.15 -16.02 28.61
N PHE A 212 0.20 -15.15 27.68
CA PHE A 212 -0.13 -15.26 26.27
C PHE A 212 1.17 -15.55 25.54
N SER A 213 1.33 -16.76 25.03
CA SER A 213 2.51 -17.10 24.24
C SER A 213 2.63 -16.15 23.05
N SER A 214 3.84 -15.65 22.80
CA SER A 214 4.11 -14.79 21.65
C SER A 214 4.29 -15.64 20.38
N THR A 215 3.26 -16.42 20.07
CA THR A 215 3.18 -17.28 18.87
C THR A 215 3.38 -16.49 17.59
N GLY A 216 3.05 -15.19 17.58
CA GLY A 216 3.34 -14.30 16.47
C GLY A 216 4.83 -14.09 16.22
N GLU A 217 5.67 -14.01 17.27
CA GLU A 217 7.14 -13.93 17.11
C GLU A 217 7.70 -15.23 16.57
N ILE A 218 7.23 -16.38 17.08
CA ILE A 218 7.62 -17.70 16.55
C ILE A 218 7.28 -17.81 15.06
N ALA A 219 6.07 -17.43 14.68
CA ALA A 219 5.61 -17.48 13.29
C ALA A 219 6.34 -16.46 12.38
N HIS A 220 6.63 -15.26 12.89
CA HIS A 220 7.37 -14.22 12.18
C HIS A 220 8.79 -14.68 11.83
N GLU A 221 9.54 -15.18 12.82
CA GLU A 221 10.89 -15.67 12.58
C GLU A 221 10.92 -16.89 11.66
N PHE A 222 9.93 -17.78 11.80
CA PHE A 222 9.82 -18.93 10.90
C PHE A 222 9.50 -18.53 9.46
N LEU A 223 8.72 -17.48 9.22
CA LEU A 223 8.44 -16.98 7.87
C LEU A 223 9.70 -16.44 7.18
N HIS A 224 10.66 -15.86 7.93
CA HIS A 224 11.97 -15.52 7.37
C HIS A 224 12.73 -16.76 6.86
N SER A 225 12.54 -17.93 7.47
CA SER A 225 13.11 -19.19 6.98
C SER A 225 12.54 -19.61 5.61
N LEU A 226 11.37 -19.10 5.25
CA LEU A 226 10.76 -19.28 3.92
C LEU A 226 11.08 -18.15 2.94
N GLY A 227 11.85 -17.14 3.37
CA GLY A 227 12.26 -15.99 2.54
C GLY A 227 11.35 -14.76 2.63
N TYR A 228 10.43 -14.69 3.60
CA TYR A 228 9.65 -13.47 3.80
C TYR A 228 10.54 -12.34 4.33
N PRO A 229 10.43 -11.10 3.82
CA PRO A 229 11.21 -9.97 4.31
C PRO A 229 10.54 -9.26 5.48
N ASP A 230 11.33 -8.48 6.23
CA ASP A 230 10.79 -7.50 7.18
C ASP A 230 10.06 -6.36 6.46
N LEU A 231 8.84 -6.08 6.91
CA LEU A 231 7.97 -5.04 6.35
C LEU A 231 7.81 -3.81 7.27
N TYR A 232 8.54 -3.74 8.38
CA TYR A 232 8.66 -2.54 9.23
C TYR A 232 9.95 -1.77 8.94
N HIS A 233 10.11 -0.55 9.49
CA HIS A 233 11.39 0.15 9.49
C HIS A 233 12.13 -0.02 10.84
N GLU A 234 13.47 -0.05 10.81
CA GLU A 234 14.26 -0.04 12.03
C GLU A 234 14.24 1.31 12.76
N ASP A 235 14.11 2.40 12.01
CA ASP A 235 14.07 3.78 12.52
C ASP A 235 12.72 4.18 13.13
N GLY A 236 11.71 3.30 13.05
CA GLY A 236 10.40 3.46 13.67
C GLY A 236 9.24 3.77 12.73
N GLY A 237 9.48 3.90 11.42
CA GLY A 237 8.41 3.99 10.43
C GLY A 237 7.53 2.74 10.33
N THR A 238 6.30 2.92 9.84
CA THR A 238 5.23 1.90 9.82
C THR A 238 4.57 1.84 8.44
N PRO A 239 5.29 1.41 7.39
CA PRO A 239 4.79 1.42 6.01
C PRO A 239 3.65 0.40 5.78
N VAL A 240 3.59 -0.69 6.56
CA VAL A 240 2.55 -1.73 6.46
C VAL A 240 1.75 -1.88 7.75
N GLY A 241 2.39 -1.87 8.92
CA GLY A 241 1.72 -1.89 10.22
C GLY A 241 0.96 -3.18 10.52
N ALA A 242 -0.18 -3.09 11.20
CA ALA A 242 -0.94 -4.25 11.65
C ALA A 242 -1.52 -5.12 10.52
N TRP A 243 -1.38 -4.73 9.25
CA TRP A 243 -1.89 -5.44 8.09
C TRP A 243 -1.06 -6.69 7.70
N ASP A 244 0.15 -6.86 8.24
CA ASP A 244 1.01 -8.02 7.99
C ASP A 244 1.79 -8.43 9.25
N ILE A 245 1.89 -9.73 9.50
CA ILE A 245 2.71 -10.29 10.58
C ILE A 245 4.20 -9.93 10.44
N MET A 246 4.70 -9.79 9.22
CA MET A 246 6.07 -9.39 8.89
C MET A 246 6.33 -7.90 9.14
N SER A 247 5.29 -7.11 9.42
CA SER A 247 5.44 -5.72 9.87
C SER A 247 5.17 -5.57 11.37
N GLN A 248 4.26 -6.35 11.95
CA GLN A 248 3.93 -6.24 13.37
C GLN A 248 3.50 -7.58 13.96
N ALA A 249 4.49 -8.39 14.34
CA ALA A 249 4.28 -9.63 15.09
C ALA A 249 3.59 -9.36 16.44
N SER A 250 2.65 -10.24 16.83
CA SER A 250 1.99 -10.15 18.14
C SER A 250 1.21 -11.40 18.52
N LEU A 251 0.65 -11.43 19.74
CA LEU A 251 -0.22 -12.52 20.22
C LEU A 251 -1.51 -12.76 19.40
N TYR A 252 -1.86 -11.80 18.53
CA TYR A 252 -2.98 -11.89 17.62
C TYR A 252 -2.42 -11.87 16.20
N ASN A 253 -2.13 -13.05 15.66
CA ASN A 253 -1.49 -13.21 14.37
C ASN A 253 -2.36 -12.61 13.25
N GLN A 254 -1.70 -12.00 12.28
CA GLN A 254 -2.31 -11.43 11.08
C GLN A 254 -1.93 -12.27 9.89
N TRP A 255 -2.76 -12.25 8.83
CA TRP A 255 -2.34 -12.84 7.57
C TRP A 255 -1.12 -12.10 7.02
N PRO A 256 -0.12 -12.81 6.46
CA PRO A 256 0.80 -12.19 5.52
C PRO A 256 0.02 -11.71 4.31
N LEU A 257 0.44 -10.58 3.73
CA LEU A 257 -0.19 -9.99 2.54
C LEU A 257 -0.26 -11.02 1.41
N ALA A 258 -1.36 -11.00 0.66
CA ALA A 258 -1.64 -11.95 -0.40
C ALA A 258 -0.50 -12.01 -1.43
N TYR A 259 0.10 -10.85 -1.76
CA TYR A 259 1.23 -10.81 -2.67
C TYR A 259 2.46 -11.54 -2.11
N MET A 260 2.79 -11.43 -0.81
CA MET A 260 3.90 -12.18 -0.21
C MET A 260 3.65 -13.70 -0.30
N ARG A 261 2.43 -14.12 0.03
CA ARG A 261 2.01 -15.54 -0.06
C ARG A 261 2.06 -16.06 -1.50
N SER A 262 1.85 -15.20 -2.48
CA SER A 262 1.97 -15.52 -3.90
C SER A 262 3.42 -15.56 -4.37
N SER A 263 4.20 -14.50 -4.11
CA SER A 263 5.55 -14.33 -4.67
C SER A 263 6.63 -15.13 -3.95
N VAL A 264 6.50 -15.32 -2.63
CA VAL A 264 7.51 -16.01 -1.80
C VAL A 264 7.18 -17.50 -1.71
N SER A 265 5.93 -17.84 -1.37
CA SER A 265 5.55 -19.23 -1.09
C SER A 265 4.75 -19.91 -2.18
N ASN A 266 4.28 -19.18 -3.19
CA ASN A 266 3.42 -19.70 -4.26
C ASN A 266 2.15 -20.40 -3.76
N TRP A 267 1.61 -20.00 -2.59
CA TRP A 267 0.41 -20.60 -2.00
C TRP A 267 -0.90 -20.11 -2.65
N LEU A 268 -0.85 -18.97 -3.33
CA LEU A 268 -1.96 -18.46 -4.13
C LEU A 268 -1.47 -17.76 -5.40
N THR A 269 -2.34 -17.65 -6.38
CA THR A 269 -2.11 -16.89 -7.62
C THR A 269 -2.92 -15.61 -7.58
N ILE A 270 -2.36 -14.51 -8.11
CA ILE A 270 -3.03 -13.21 -8.16
C ILE A 270 -3.17 -12.77 -9.62
N ASP A 271 -4.40 -12.54 -10.05
CA ASP A 271 -4.68 -12.05 -11.40
C ASP A 271 -4.20 -10.60 -11.57
N THR A 272 -3.66 -10.30 -12.74
CA THR A 272 -3.21 -8.95 -13.12
C THR A 272 -4.27 -8.22 -13.94
N ILE A 273 -4.56 -6.99 -13.54
CA ILE A 273 -5.55 -6.10 -14.12
C ILE A 273 -4.85 -4.86 -14.68
N THR A 274 -5.13 -4.57 -15.95
CA THR A 274 -4.51 -3.48 -16.72
C THR A 274 -5.53 -2.58 -17.44
N SER A 275 -6.83 -2.81 -17.21
CA SER A 275 -7.89 -2.07 -17.87
C SER A 275 -9.12 -1.91 -16.97
N ASN A 276 -9.97 -0.95 -17.30
CA ASN A 276 -11.15 -0.60 -16.51
C ASN A 276 -12.10 -1.80 -16.40
N GLN A 277 -12.48 -2.15 -15.17
CA GLN A 277 -13.45 -3.22 -14.94
C GLN A 277 -14.03 -3.19 -13.53
N HIS A 278 -15.15 -3.89 -13.37
CA HIS A 278 -15.75 -4.18 -12.08
C HIS A 278 -15.18 -5.50 -11.54
N LEU A 279 -14.73 -5.50 -10.29
CA LEU A 279 -14.03 -6.62 -9.65
C LEU A 279 -14.69 -7.03 -8.34
N THR A 280 -14.45 -8.26 -7.92
CA THR A 280 -14.90 -8.80 -6.65
C THR A 280 -13.78 -9.59 -5.99
N LEU A 281 -13.62 -9.40 -4.68
CA LEU A 281 -12.65 -10.07 -3.83
C LEU A 281 -13.36 -10.87 -2.72
N VAL A 282 -12.78 -12.00 -2.34
CA VAL A 282 -13.10 -12.76 -1.12
C VAL A 282 -12.04 -12.44 -0.05
N PRO A 283 -12.32 -12.58 1.25
CA PRO A 283 -11.34 -12.24 2.29
C PRO A 283 -10.20 -13.28 2.33
N SER A 284 -9.06 -12.92 2.90
CA SER A 284 -7.88 -13.80 3.00
C SER A 284 -8.15 -15.16 3.67
N SER A 285 -9.20 -15.30 4.48
CA SER A 285 -9.63 -16.57 5.08
C SER A 285 -10.28 -17.54 4.10
N GLU A 286 -10.83 -17.06 2.98
CA GLU A 286 -11.44 -17.92 1.96
C GLU A 286 -10.36 -18.41 1.00
N LYS A 287 -10.21 -19.73 0.89
CA LYS A 287 -9.25 -20.36 -0.04
C LYS A 287 -9.69 -20.28 -1.51
N ASP A 288 -11.00 -20.21 -1.75
CA ASP A 288 -11.61 -20.29 -3.07
C ASP A 288 -12.06 -18.89 -3.52
N GLY A 289 -11.60 -18.44 -4.69
CA GLY A 289 -11.86 -17.10 -5.23
C GLY A 289 -10.61 -16.21 -5.20
N ASN A 290 -10.77 -14.94 -5.59
CA ASN A 290 -9.67 -13.98 -5.65
C ASN A 290 -9.58 -13.18 -4.35
N GLN A 291 -8.52 -13.41 -3.56
CA GLN A 291 -8.25 -12.65 -2.34
C GLN A 291 -7.63 -11.28 -2.63
N ALA A 292 -6.93 -11.18 -3.77
CA ALA A 292 -6.30 -9.97 -4.24
C ALA A 292 -6.32 -9.86 -5.78
N TYR A 293 -6.05 -8.66 -6.29
CA TYR A 293 -5.70 -8.39 -7.69
C TYR A 293 -4.45 -7.51 -7.76
N ILE A 294 -3.56 -7.79 -8.70
CA ILE A 294 -2.48 -6.87 -9.08
C ILE A 294 -3.08 -5.85 -10.05
N LEU A 295 -2.94 -4.56 -9.74
CA LEU A 295 -3.25 -3.45 -10.63
C LEU A 295 -1.94 -2.93 -11.22
N LYS A 296 -1.76 -3.09 -12.53
CA LYS A 296 -0.52 -2.72 -13.22
C LYS A 296 -0.81 -1.74 -14.35
N THR A 297 0.04 -0.72 -14.47
CA THR A 297 0.02 0.22 -15.60
C THR A 297 1.29 0.08 -16.41
N SER A 298 1.30 0.62 -17.63
CA SER A 298 2.48 0.68 -18.49
C SER A 298 3.50 1.75 -18.07
N ILE A 299 3.26 2.48 -16.98
CA ILE A 299 4.14 3.56 -16.51
C ILE A 299 5.40 2.99 -15.85
N SER A 300 5.25 1.89 -15.08
CA SER A 300 6.36 1.26 -14.37
C SER A 300 6.43 -0.23 -14.68
N ASP A 301 7.64 -0.73 -14.92
CA ASP A 301 7.89 -2.15 -15.11
C ASP A 301 8.11 -2.89 -13.78
N SER A 302 8.72 -2.20 -12.80
CA SER A 302 9.21 -2.72 -11.51
C SER A 302 8.33 -2.39 -10.31
N GLU A 303 7.29 -1.58 -10.50
CA GLU A 303 6.31 -1.27 -9.47
C GLU A 303 4.88 -1.48 -9.97
N PHE A 304 4.04 -1.94 -9.06
CA PHE A 304 2.60 -2.09 -9.29
C PHE A 304 1.87 -2.04 -7.95
N PHE A 305 0.56 -2.14 -8.00
CA PHE A 305 -0.29 -2.02 -6.84
C PHE A 305 -1.08 -3.30 -6.65
N VAL A 306 -1.48 -3.59 -5.43
CA VAL A 306 -2.30 -4.73 -5.11
C VAL A 306 -3.48 -4.25 -4.28
N VAL A 307 -4.65 -4.74 -4.63
CA VAL A 307 -5.86 -4.59 -3.83
C VAL A 307 -6.19 -5.93 -3.19
N GLU A 308 -6.46 -5.93 -1.89
CA GLU A 308 -6.67 -7.15 -1.10
C GLU A 308 -7.83 -6.93 -0.13
N TYR A 309 -8.69 -7.94 0.05
CA TYR A 309 -9.79 -7.87 0.99
C TYR A 309 -9.44 -8.51 2.33
N ARG A 310 -9.55 -7.74 3.42
CA ARG A 310 -9.28 -8.17 4.80
C ARG A 310 -10.52 -8.06 5.66
N LYS A 311 -10.76 -9.06 6.51
CA LYS A 311 -11.84 -9.07 7.51
C LYS A 311 -11.24 -9.09 8.90
N GLN A 312 -11.72 -8.18 9.73
CA GLN A 312 -11.27 -8.05 11.11
C GLN A 312 -11.74 -9.27 11.90
N GLY A 313 -10.78 -9.97 12.50
CA GLY A 313 -11.08 -11.10 13.38
C GLY A 313 -11.78 -10.63 14.66
N LYS A 314 -12.59 -11.51 15.25
CA LYS A 314 -13.30 -11.20 16.48
C LYS A 314 -12.35 -11.01 17.66
N GLN A 315 -12.51 -9.92 18.41
CA GLN A 315 -11.72 -9.67 19.61
C GLN A 315 -11.83 -10.82 20.62
N TYR A 316 -10.68 -11.21 21.19
CA TYR A 316 -10.54 -12.35 22.11
C TYR A 316 -10.94 -13.71 21.51
N SER A 317 -10.72 -13.89 20.20
CA SER A 317 -10.85 -15.17 19.51
C SER A 317 -9.50 -15.66 18.96
N ASP A 318 -9.54 -16.86 18.38
CA ASP A 318 -8.43 -17.48 17.66
C ASP A 318 -8.42 -17.15 16.16
N GLU A 319 -9.34 -16.29 15.71
CA GLU A 319 -9.34 -15.77 14.34
C GLU A 319 -8.07 -14.94 14.09
N LEU A 320 -7.59 -14.94 12.84
CA LEU A 320 -6.51 -14.05 12.41
C LEU A 320 -7.05 -12.63 12.19
N ASP A 321 -6.15 -11.65 12.05
CA ASP A 321 -6.48 -10.23 11.79
C ASP A 321 -7.32 -9.56 12.90
N VAL A 322 -7.25 -10.03 14.14
CA VAL A 322 -7.98 -9.37 15.26
C VAL A 322 -7.52 -7.93 15.48
N LYS A 323 -6.26 -7.61 15.13
CA LYS A 323 -5.65 -6.29 15.34
C LYS A 323 -5.84 -5.30 14.19
N ILE A 324 -6.31 -5.74 13.03
CA ILE A 324 -6.54 -4.79 11.94
C ILE A 324 -7.67 -3.83 12.36
N PRO A 325 -7.62 -2.56 11.94
CA PRO A 325 -8.53 -1.52 12.42
C PRO A 325 -9.99 -1.73 12.00
N GLY A 326 -10.24 -2.47 10.93
CA GLY A 326 -11.59 -2.80 10.47
C GLY A 326 -11.59 -3.70 9.23
N SER A 327 -12.79 -4.10 8.80
CA SER A 327 -12.98 -4.93 7.61
C SER A 327 -13.14 -4.07 6.36
N GLY A 328 -12.38 -4.37 5.32
CA GLY A 328 -12.42 -3.65 4.06
C GLY A 328 -11.28 -4.03 3.12
N MET A 329 -11.29 -3.41 1.95
CA MET A 329 -10.22 -3.56 0.97
C MET A 329 -9.07 -2.61 1.29
N ILE A 330 -7.85 -3.11 1.29
CA ILE A 330 -6.62 -2.30 1.37
C ILE A 330 -5.97 -2.20 0.00
N ILE A 331 -5.15 -1.16 -0.18
CA ILE A 331 -4.39 -0.91 -1.40
C ILE A 331 -2.93 -0.78 -0.97
N TYR A 332 -2.03 -1.53 -1.59
CA TYR A 332 -0.60 -1.40 -1.31
C TYR A 332 0.25 -1.40 -2.58
N ARG A 333 1.36 -0.67 -2.53
CA ARG A 333 2.39 -0.66 -3.55
C ARG A 333 3.35 -1.82 -3.31
N ILE A 334 3.73 -2.48 -4.40
CA ILE A 334 4.87 -3.39 -4.46
C ILE A 334 5.96 -2.70 -5.27
N ASN A 335 7.14 -2.58 -4.67
CA ASN A 335 8.31 -2.00 -5.29
C ASN A 335 9.41 -3.05 -5.38
N GLN A 336 9.49 -3.71 -6.55
CA GLN A 336 10.47 -4.76 -6.81
C GLN A 336 11.90 -4.21 -6.89
N ARG A 337 12.09 -2.89 -6.80
CA ARG A 337 13.40 -2.26 -6.68
C ARG A 337 13.98 -2.36 -5.26
N SER A 338 13.15 -2.58 -4.24
CA SER A 338 13.68 -2.84 -2.91
C SER A 338 14.38 -4.20 -2.86
N GLU A 339 15.56 -4.25 -2.25
CA GLU A 339 16.30 -5.50 -2.04
C GLU A 339 15.43 -6.48 -1.24
N ASN A 340 15.13 -7.63 -1.85
CA ASN A 340 14.26 -8.67 -1.30
C ASN A 340 12.88 -8.17 -0.82
N LEU A 341 12.36 -7.05 -1.37
CA LEU A 341 11.12 -6.41 -0.93
C LEU A 341 11.09 -5.95 0.54
N SER A 342 12.24 -5.81 1.19
CA SER A 342 12.30 -5.39 2.58
C SER A 342 12.03 -3.89 2.75
N ASN A 343 11.40 -3.52 3.87
CA ASN A 343 11.25 -2.13 4.28
C ASN A 343 12.27 -1.72 5.35
N ARG A 344 13.06 -2.66 5.87
CA ARG A 344 13.86 -2.52 7.10
C ARG A 344 14.72 -1.25 7.16
N LEU A 345 15.28 -0.84 6.03
CA LEU A 345 16.24 0.28 5.93
C LEU A 345 15.60 1.68 5.96
N GLY A 346 14.28 1.84 5.77
CA GLY A 346 13.60 3.14 5.84
C GLY A 346 14.16 4.22 4.89
N ASN A 347 14.87 3.85 3.82
CA ASN A 347 15.62 4.74 2.94
C ASN A 347 14.78 5.38 1.82
N GLY A 348 13.45 5.44 1.98
CA GLY A 348 12.51 5.91 0.96
C GLY A 348 12.29 4.93 -0.21
N LEU A 349 12.73 3.68 -0.07
CA LEU A 349 12.56 2.59 -1.04
C LEU A 349 11.77 1.42 -0.45
N ASP A 350 10.65 1.69 0.22
CA ASP A 350 9.82 0.61 0.78
C ASP A 350 9.44 -0.39 -0.31
N GLY A 351 9.78 -1.65 -0.08
CA GLY A 351 9.38 -2.78 -0.92
C GLY A 351 7.87 -3.00 -0.90
N VAL A 352 7.22 -2.73 0.23
CA VAL A 352 5.76 -2.78 0.39
C VAL A 352 5.26 -1.56 1.15
N TYR A 353 4.25 -0.88 0.63
CA TYR A 353 3.68 0.30 1.27
C TYR A 353 2.16 0.31 1.17
N VAL A 354 1.46 0.34 2.31
CA VAL A 354 -0.01 0.38 2.36
C VAL A 354 -0.49 1.83 2.28
N PHE A 355 -1.29 2.17 1.27
CA PHE A 355 -1.80 3.53 1.11
C PHE A 355 -2.81 3.89 2.19
N ARG A 356 -2.72 5.13 2.68
CA ARG A 356 -3.55 5.60 3.79
C ARG A 356 -3.83 7.11 3.71
N PRO A 357 -4.92 7.61 4.30
CA PRO A 357 -5.21 9.05 4.32
C PRO A 357 -4.16 9.86 5.08
N GLY A 358 -3.96 11.10 4.66
CA GLY A 358 -3.09 12.06 5.37
C GLY A 358 -1.62 12.04 4.94
N GLU A 359 -1.26 11.18 3.97
CA GLU A 359 0.08 11.13 3.38
C GLU A 359 0.44 12.46 2.71
N THR A 360 1.64 12.99 3.02
CA THR A 360 2.13 14.25 2.44
C THR A 360 3.27 14.06 1.45
N ASN A 361 4.04 12.98 1.58
CA ASN A 361 5.02 12.53 0.58
C ASN A 361 5.16 10.99 0.64
N THR A 362 6.03 10.43 -0.21
CA THR A 362 6.21 8.97 -0.34
C THR A 362 7.15 8.35 0.69
N THR A 363 7.69 9.14 1.63
CA THR A 363 8.82 8.75 2.50
C THR A 363 8.59 9.03 3.99
N ASP A 364 7.54 9.74 4.38
CA ASP A 364 7.37 10.27 5.74
C ASP A 364 6.43 9.46 6.64
N ASP A 365 5.80 8.41 6.11
CA ASP A 365 4.78 7.61 6.81
C ASP A 365 3.72 8.45 7.55
N ALA A 366 3.48 9.70 7.13
CA ALA A 366 2.74 10.69 7.92
C ALA A 366 1.22 10.45 7.94
N GLY A 367 0.73 9.50 7.14
CA GLY A 367 -0.69 9.14 7.08
C GLY A 367 -1.14 8.22 8.22
N ASP A 368 -2.44 8.17 8.45
CA ASP A 368 -3.03 7.27 9.46
C ASP A 368 -3.25 5.86 8.89
N ILE A 369 -2.33 4.94 9.21
CA ILE A 369 -2.40 3.52 8.81
C ILE A 369 -3.64 2.78 9.33
N THR A 370 -4.30 3.32 10.36
CA THR A 370 -5.55 2.73 10.87
C THR A 370 -6.74 3.02 9.96
N GLU A 371 -6.61 4.02 9.08
CA GLU A 371 -7.66 4.43 8.14
C GLU A 371 -7.39 3.90 6.71
N SER A 372 -6.48 2.94 6.51
CA SER A 372 -6.11 2.44 5.17
C SER A 372 -7.22 1.71 4.43
N PHE A 373 -8.18 1.10 5.12
CA PHE A 373 -9.18 0.22 4.52
C PHE A 373 -10.40 0.95 3.94
N LEU A 374 -10.92 0.41 2.84
CA LEU A 374 -12.07 0.91 2.11
C LEU A 374 -13.25 -0.05 2.27
N SER A 375 -14.38 0.49 2.73
CA SER A 375 -15.67 -0.16 2.76
C SER A 375 -16.77 0.88 2.96
N SER A 376 -18.03 0.48 2.79
CA SER A 376 -19.15 1.35 3.16
C SER A 376 -19.15 1.67 4.67
N GLU A 377 -18.69 0.75 5.49
CA GLU A 377 -18.61 0.88 6.96
C GLU A 377 -17.49 1.82 7.40
N SER A 378 -16.36 1.85 6.68
CA SER A 378 -15.28 2.81 6.96
C SER A 378 -15.63 4.24 6.50
N GLY A 379 -16.70 4.40 5.72
CA GLY A 379 -17.04 5.68 5.08
C GLY A 379 -16.13 6.03 3.90
N ARG A 380 -15.18 5.16 3.55
CA ARG A 380 -14.23 5.34 2.44
C ARG A 380 -14.55 4.32 1.34
N THR A 381 -15.22 4.78 0.29
CA THR A 381 -15.62 3.91 -0.85
C THR A 381 -14.84 4.20 -2.14
N SER A 382 -13.75 4.96 -2.05
CA SER A 382 -12.89 5.31 -3.18
C SER A 382 -11.50 5.76 -2.73
N TYR A 383 -10.49 5.56 -3.58
CA TYR A 383 -9.12 6.06 -3.41
C TYR A 383 -8.40 6.11 -4.77
N GLY A 384 -7.39 6.96 -4.92
CA GLY A 384 -6.71 7.15 -6.20
C GLY A 384 -7.42 8.11 -7.16
N THR A 385 -6.74 8.46 -8.25
CA THR A 385 -7.23 9.39 -9.27
C THR A 385 -6.53 9.17 -10.61
N GLU A 386 -7.30 9.32 -11.69
CA GLU A 386 -6.81 9.31 -13.08
C GLU A 386 -6.21 10.66 -13.50
N ASP A 387 -6.35 11.72 -12.69
CA ASP A 387 -5.73 13.02 -12.94
C ASP A 387 -4.22 12.92 -12.65
N MET A 388 -3.46 12.69 -13.71
CA MET A 388 -1.99 12.55 -13.67
C MET A 388 -1.25 13.78 -13.11
N SER A 389 -1.92 14.92 -12.93
CA SER A 389 -1.35 16.12 -12.26
C SER A 389 -1.37 16.07 -10.74
N LYS A 390 -2.00 15.04 -10.15
CA LYS A 390 -2.16 14.87 -8.70
C LYS A 390 -1.07 14.00 -8.10
N GLY A 391 -0.71 14.28 -6.86
CA GLY A 391 0.27 13.52 -6.09
C GLY A 391 -0.35 12.79 -4.89
N ILE A 392 0.49 12.18 -4.07
CA ILE A 392 0.05 11.42 -2.89
C ILE A 392 -0.77 12.26 -1.91
N ALA A 393 -0.43 13.55 -1.76
CA ALA A 393 -1.17 14.51 -0.94
C ALA A 393 -2.61 14.78 -1.42
N ASP A 394 -2.93 14.43 -2.68
CA ASP A 394 -4.29 14.46 -3.23
C ASP A 394 -4.97 13.08 -3.16
N ASN A 395 -4.41 12.12 -2.41
CA ASN A 395 -4.78 10.70 -2.36
C ASN A 395 -4.61 9.96 -3.70
N ALA A 396 -3.67 10.38 -4.55
CA ALA A 396 -3.31 9.60 -5.72
C ALA A 396 -2.58 8.30 -5.31
N ILE A 397 -2.81 7.21 -6.04
CA ILE A 397 -2.02 5.99 -5.91
C ILE A 397 -0.72 6.23 -6.68
N VAL A 398 0.40 6.39 -5.96
CA VAL A 398 1.67 6.81 -6.55
C VAL A 398 2.77 5.76 -6.45
N TYR A 399 3.66 5.76 -7.42
CA TYR A 399 4.94 5.08 -7.36
C TYR A 399 5.85 5.66 -6.26
N ALA A 400 6.95 4.99 -5.90
CA ALA A 400 7.86 5.45 -4.86
C ALA A 400 8.47 6.83 -5.15
N ASP A 401 8.60 7.19 -6.43
CA ASP A 401 9.06 8.51 -6.87
C ASP A 401 7.99 9.62 -6.81
N GLY A 402 6.76 9.27 -6.42
CA GLY A 402 5.63 10.19 -6.34
C GLY A 402 4.83 10.33 -7.64
N GLN A 403 5.25 9.69 -8.74
CA GLN A 403 4.50 9.70 -9.99
C GLN A 403 3.14 9.01 -9.79
N ASN A 404 2.06 9.71 -10.13
CA ASN A 404 0.72 9.12 -10.12
C ASN A 404 0.67 7.94 -11.10
N SER A 405 0.10 6.82 -10.65
CA SER A 405 -0.18 5.65 -11.47
C SER A 405 -1.32 5.86 -12.45
N GLY A 406 -2.18 6.84 -12.20
CA GLY A 406 -3.42 7.04 -12.96
C GLY A 406 -4.51 6.03 -12.62
N ILE A 407 -4.36 5.25 -11.55
CA ILE A 407 -5.36 4.30 -11.08
C ILE A 407 -6.33 5.01 -10.15
N ALA A 408 -7.63 4.74 -10.34
CA ALA A 408 -8.68 5.16 -9.43
C ALA A 408 -9.58 3.98 -9.08
N ILE A 409 -9.91 3.86 -7.79
CA ILE A 409 -10.82 2.86 -7.26
C ILE A 409 -12.08 3.55 -6.74
N ARG A 410 -13.25 3.02 -7.10
CA ARG A 410 -14.54 3.61 -6.76
C ARG A 410 -15.57 2.54 -6.40
N ASN A 411 -16.68 2.99 -5.82
CA ASN A 411 -17.85 2.16 -5.55
C ASN A 411 -17.55 0.91 -4.72
N VAL A 412 -16.61 1.00 -3.77
CA VAL A 412 -16.28 -0.11 -2.87
C VAL A 412 -17.51 -0.44 -2.01
N SER A 413 -17.96 -1.69 -2.06
CA SER A 413 -19.16 -2.15 -1.35
C SER A 413 -18.96 -2.26 0.16
N SER A 414 -20.01 -2.66 0.87
CA SER A 414 -19.92 -3.09 2.26
C SER A 414 -18.99 -4.29 2.41
N ALA A 415 -18.27 -4.35 3.53
CA ALA A 415 -17.53 -5.54 3.92
C ALA A 415 -18.51 -6.68 4.26
N SER A 416 -18.49 -7.76 3.48
CA SER A 416 -19.37 -8.93 3.66
C SER A 416 -18.61 -10.25 3.47
N ASP A 417 -19.21 -11.24 2.81
CA ASP A 417 -18.47 -12.44 2.36
C ASP A 417 -17.61 -12.12 1.13
N THR A 418 -18.00 -11.11 0.38
CA THR A 418 -17.23 -10.52 -0.72
C THR A 418 -17.22 -9.01 -0.61
N ILE A 419 -16.24 -8.37 -1.24
CA ILE A 419 -16.25 -6.93 -1.50
C ILE A 419 -16.09 -6.68 -3.00
N SER A 420 -16.89 -5.78 -3.56
CA SER A 420 -16.87 -5.40 -4.97
C SER A 420 -16.48 -3.96 -5.15
N PHE A 421 -15.82 -3.63 -6.26
CA PHE A 421 -15.37 -2.27 -6.58
C PHE A 421 -15.17 -2.10 -8.08
N ASP A 422 -15.13 -0.84 -8.52
CA ASP A 422 -14.71 -0.48 -9.88
C ASP A 422 -13.27 0.02 -9.83
N VAL A 423 -12.46 -0.48 -10.76
CA VAL A 423 -11.13 0.07 -11.02
C VAL A 423 -11.11 0.73 -12.39
N SER A 424 -10.48 1.89 -12.49
CA SER A 424 -10.21 2.56 -13.75
C SER A 424 -8.77 3.06 -13.84
N PHE A 425 -8.29 3.20 -15.07
CA PHE A 425 -6.93 3.55 -15.44
C PHE A 425 -6.97 4.76 -16.36
N ALA A 426 -6.09 5.73 -16.11
CA ALA A 426 -5.92 6.89 -16.96
C ALA A 426 -5.49 6.47 -18.37
N ASP A 427 -5.91 7.25 -19.37
CA ASP A 427 -5.37 7.11 -20.72
C ASP A 427 -3.91 7.57 -20.74
N THR A 428 -2.99 6.62 -20.88
CA THR A 428 -1.55 6.85 -20.91
C THR A 428 -1.00 7.05 -22.33
N SER A 429 -1.84 7.05 -23.38
CA SER A 429 -1.37 7.19 -24.75
C SER A 429 -0.62 8.50 -25.00
N ASN A 430 -0.94 9.54 -24.22
CA ASN A 430 -0.44 10.89 -24.39
C ASN A 430 0.64 11.29 -23.38
N ILE A 431 1.01 10.42 -22.42
CA ILE A 431 2.04 10.73 -21.41
C ILE A 431 3.47 10.43 -21.89
N GLY A 432 3.63 10.15 -23.19
CA GLY A 432 4.94 10.00 -23.82
C GLY A 432 5.73 8.81 -23.29
N LEU A 433 5.05 7.70 -22.98
CA LEU A 433 5.68 6.48 -22.48
C LEU A 433 6.77 5.96 -23.41
N TRP A 434 7.81 5.41 -22.79
CA TRP A 434 8.81 4.61 -23.46
C TRP A 434 8.28 3.17 -23.60
N ASN A 435 8.34 2.62 -24.81
CA ASN A 435 7.83 1.29 -25.08
C ASN A 435 8.88 0.24 -24.68
N SER A 436 8.52 -0.69 -23.81
CA SER A 436 9.38 -1.83 -23.45
C SER A 436 9.55 -2.77 -24.64
N LEU A 437 10.79 -3.19 -24.91
CA LEU A 437 11.12 -4.10 -26.01
C LEU A 437 11.36 -5.52 -25.48
N GLY A 438 10.39 -6.42 -25.72
CA GLY A 438 10.57 -7.87 -25.52
C GLY A 438 10.06 -8.47 -24.20
N GLY A 439 9.18 -7.78 -23.46
CA GLY A 439 8.73 -8.24 -22.13
C GLY A 439 9.69 -7.80 -21.02
N SER A 440 9.29 -7.92 -19.76
CA SER A 440 9.84 -7.21 -18.60
C SER A 440 11.31 -7.49 -18.21
N SER A 441 12.09 -8.20 -19.01
CA SER A 441 13.55 -8.30 -18.89
C SER A 441 14.15 -8.95 -20.15
N VAL A 442 15.33 -8.50 -20.57
CA VAL A 442 16.01 -9.08 -21.76
C VAL A 442 16.80 -10.36 -21.43
N ALA A 443 17.00 -10.65 -20.14
CA ALA A 443 17.62 -11.87 -19.63
C ALA A 443 16.91 -12.33 -18.34
N SER A 444 16.78 -13.65 -18.15
CA SER A 444 16.14 -14.29 -17.00
C SER A 444 17.00 -14.36 -15.73
N ASN A 445 18.25 -13.88 -15.80
CA ASN A 445 19.24 -14.11 -14.75
C ASN A 445 19.55 -12.78 -14.05
N THR A 446 19.50 -12.78 -12.73
CA THR A 446 19.57 -11.61 -11.82
C THR A 446 20.91 -10.89 -11.78
N ASP A 447 21.87 -11.23 -12.65
CA ASP A 447 23.22 -10.63 -12.70
C ASP A 447 23.59 -10.15 -14.12
N SER A 448 22.62 -9.98 -15.02
CA SER A 448 22.90 -9.63 -16.43
C SER A 448 22.79 -8.11 -16.66
N SER A 449 23.70 -7.52 -17.43
CA SER A 449 23.59 -6.13 -17.90
C SER A 449 23.64 -6.02 -19.42
N VAL A 450 23.23 -4.86 -19.95
CA VAL A 450 23.47 -4.49 -21.35
C VAL A 450 24.82 -3.81 -21.42
N LEU A 451 25.83 -4.55 -21.86
CA LEU A 451 27.22 -4.10 -21.83
C LEU A 451 27.55 -3.13 -22.98
N SER A 452 26.88 -3.28 -24.13
CA SER A 452 27.05 -2.40 -25.28
C SER A 452 25.89 -2.59 -26.26
N MET A 453 25.44 -1.50 -26.89
CA MET A 453 24.45 -1.53 -27.97
C MET A 453 25.04 -0.99 -29.28
N ALA A 454 24.70 -1.62 -30.39
CA ALA A 454 25.12 -1.17 -31.72
C ALA A 454 24.05 -1.43 -32.77
N VAL A 455 24.15 -0.71 -33.88
CA VAL A 455 23.30 -0.88 -35.05
C VAL A 455 24.15 -1.39 -36.21
N ASN A 456 23.76 -2.51 -36.80
CA ASN A 456 24.29 -2.90 -38.10
C ASN A 456 23.68 -1.97 -39.15
N GLY A 457 24.48 -1.24 -39.94
CA GLY A 457 24.01 -0.09 -40.73
C GLY A 457 22.81 -0.32 -41.67
N ASN A 458 22.50 -1.57 -42.04
CA ASN A 458 21.33 -1.94 -42.85
C ASN A 458 20.18 -2.59 -42.06
N ALA A 459 20.32 -2.76 -40.74
CA ALA A 459 19.34 -3.44 -39.91
C ALA A 459 18.22 -2.49 -39.45
N SER A 460 17.01 -3.04 -39.37
CA SER A 460 15.84 -2.31 -38.85
C SER A 460 15.82 -2.22 -37.32
N TYR A 461 16.65 -3.00 -36.63
CA TYR A 461 16.64 -3.18 -35.18
C TYR A 461 18.06 -3.25 -34.60
N PRO A 462 18.24 -2.87 -33.33
CA PRO A 462 19.55 -2.89 -32.70
C PRO A 462 20.00 -4.30 -32.33
N SER A 463 21.30 -4.42 -32.07
CA SER A 463 21.92 -5.57 -31.42
C SER A 463 22.56 -5.13 -30.11
N ALA A 464 22.60 -6.03 -29.14
CA ALA A 464 23.12 -5.75 -27.81
C ALA A 464 24.00 -6.90 -27.33
N LEU A 465 25.08 -6.58 -26.63
CA LEU A 465 25.84 -7.56 -25.87
C LEU A 465 25.23 -7.65 -24.46
N ILE A 466 24.68 -8.81 -24.11
CA ILE A 466 23.90 -9.01 -22.88
C ILE A 466 24.44 -10.22 -22.11
N GLY A 467 24.62 -10.04 -20.81
CA GLY A 467 25.01 -11.09 -19.88
C GLY A 467 25.74 -10.50 -18.68
N ASN A 468 26.32 -11.36 -17.85
CA ASN A 468 27.16 -10.93 -16.74
C ASN A 468 28.61 -10.74 -17.20
N SER A 469 29.47 -10.28 -16.28
CA SER A 469 30.90 -10.06 -16.54
C SER A 469 31.69 -11.32 -16.90
N SER A 470 31.12 -12.53 -16.79
CA SER A 470 31.83 -13.79 -17.05
C SER A 470 31.44 -14.49 -18.35
N ALA A 471 30.22 -14.26 -18.87
CA ALA A 471 29.69 -14.98 -20.02
C ALA A 471 28.62 -14.20 -20.82
N PRO A 472 28.94 -13.04 -21.41
CA PRO A 472 27.99 -12.32 -22.25
C PRO A 472 27.85 -12.92 -23.65
N ALA A 473 26.72 -12.68 -24.29
CA ALA A 473 26.46 -13.08 -25.68
C ALA A 473 25.81 -11.95 -26.48
N LEU A 474 25.91 -12.06 -27.80
CA LEU A 474 25.22 -11.17 -28.73
C LEU A 474 23.74 -11.53 -28.78
N TYR A 475 22.88 -10.55 -28.56
CA TYR A 475 21.45 -10.63 -28.76
C TYR A 475 21.02 -9.69 -29.88
N GLN A 476 20.04 -10.11 -30.67
CA GLN A 476 19.46 -9.32 -31.74
C GLN A 476 17.97 -9.17 -31.51
N TYR A 477 17.45 -7.97 -31.72
CA TYR A 477 16.01 -7.72 -31.67
C TYR A 477 15.40 -7.96 -33.06
N ASN A 478 14.32 -8.74 -33.12
CA ASN A 478 13.68 -9.11 -34.39
C ASN A 478 12.38 -8.33 -34.70
N GLY A 479 12.02 -7.35 -33.85
CA GLY A 479 10.77 -6.60 -33.93
C GLY A 479 9.72 -7.03 -32.90
N ASN A 480 9.86 -8.22 -32.32
CA ASN A 480 8.97 -8.72 -31.27
C ASN A 480 9.76 -9.04 -29.99
N SER A 481 10.88 -9.75 -30.10
CA SER A 481 11.66 -10.24 -28.96
C SER A 481 13.16 -10.18 -29.23
N TRP A 482 13.94 -10.23 -28.15
CA TRP A 482 15.37 -10.44 -28.21
C TRP A 482 15.69 -11.93 -28.37
N THR A 483 16.59 -12.25 -29.30
CA THR A 483 17.06 -13.62 -29.53
C THR A 483 18.57 -13.69 -29.38
N LYS A 484 19.05 -14.65 -28.59
CA LYS A 484 20.48 -14.95 -28.47
C LYS A 484 21.02 -15.38 -29.84
N ALA A 485 21.91 -14.58 -30.41
CA ALA A 485 22.44 -14.73 -31.77
C ALA A 485 23.86 -15.30 -31.81
N SER A 486 24.51 -15.46 -30.65
CA SER A 486 25.84 -16.08 -30.54
C SER A 486 25.95 -17.07 -29.39
N ALA A 487 27.00 -17.88 -29.41
CA ALA A 487 27.51 -18.53 -28.20
C ALA A 487 28.01 -17.48 -27.18
N ASP A 488 28.16 -17.89 -25.93
CA ASP A 488 28.74 -17.05 -24.87
C ASP A 488 30.22 -16.76 -25.15
N ILE A 489 30.66 -15.56 -24.78
CA ILE A 489 32.07 -15.17 -24.79
C ILE A 489 32.66 -15.61 -23.44
N THR A 490 33.62 -16.54 -23.48
CA THR A 490 34.32 -17.05 -22.29
C THR A 490 35.50 -16.17 -21.90
N ASP A 491 35.86 -16.16 -20.62
CA ASP A 491 36.96 -15.33 -20.07
C ASP A 491 36.75 -13.83 -20.32
N PHE A 492 35.48 -13.42 -20.31
CA PHE A 492 35.10 -12.02 -20.38
C PHE A 492 35.49 -11.31 -19.09
N GLY A 493 35.90 -10.05 -19.19
CA GLY A 493 36.20 -9.18 -18.05
C GLY A 493 35.42 -7.88 -18.14
N SER A 494 36.03 -6.81 -18.67
CA SER A 494 35.47 -5.44 -18.66
C SER A 494 35.66 -4.68 -19.98
N ALA A 495 35.23 -3.41 -20.01
CA ALA A 495 35.41 -2.47 -21.12
C ALA A 495 34.85 -2.94 -22.47
N ALA A 496 33.64 -3.50 -22.45
CA ALA A 496 32.96 -4.03 -23.62
C ALA A 496 32.62 -2.93 -24.63
N THR A 497 32.92 -3.14 -25.91
CA THR A 497 32.34 -2.32 -26.99
C THR A 497 31.96 -3.19 -28.18
N LEU A 498 30.71 -3.06 -28.66
CA LEU A 498 30.19 -3.74 -29.84
C LEU A 498 30.22 -2.78 -31.05
N ALA A 499 30.74 -3.24 -32.18
CA ALA A 499 30.66 -2.51 -33.45
C ALA A 499 30.47 -3.46 -34.63
N TYR A 500 29.96 -2.93 -35.74
CA TYR A 500 29.80 -3.68 -36.98
C TYR A 500 30.79 -3.19 -38.05
N LEU A 501 31.49 -4.11 -38.68
CA LEU A 501 32.30 -3.86 -39.88
C LEU A 501 31.84 -4.83 -40.97
N ASN A 502 31.40 -4.30 -42.12
CA ASN A 502 30.86 -5.08 -43.24
C ASN A 502 29.75 -6.07 -42.82
N GLY A 503 28.89 -5.67 -41.88
CA GLY A 503 27.79 -6.49 -41.36
C GLY A 503 28.20 -7.59 -40.38
N ILE A 504 29.50 -7.72 -40.06
CA ILE A 504 30.02 -8.68 -39.08
C ILE A 504 30.15 -7.97 -37.72
N PRO A 505 29.66 -8.57 -36.61
CA PRO A 505 29.83 -8.00 -35.28
C PRO A 505 31.25 -8.27 -34.75
N TYR A 506 31.84 -7.22 -34.19
CA TYR A 506 33.12 -7.23 -33.50
C TYR A 506 32.92 -6.77 -32.06
N VAL A 507 33.60 -7.43 -31.13
CA VAL A 507 33.60 -7.06 -29.71
C VAL A 507 35.03 -6.77 -29.28
N LEU A 508 35.22 -5.61 -28.67
CA LEU A 508 36.41 -5.24 -27.92
C LEU A 508 36.13 -5.46 -26.44
N TYR A 509 37.02 -6.14 -25.72
CA TYR A 509 36.90 -6.34 -24.27
C TYR A 509 38.26 -6.70 -23.65
N SER A 510 38.37 -6.56 -22.33
CA SER A 510 39.50 -7.04 -21.52
C SER A 510 39.16 -8.39 -20.88
N GLU A 511 40.10 -9.33 -20.87
CA GLU A 511 39.94 -10.65 -20.23
C GLU A 511 40.06 -10.58 -18.71
N THR A 512 39.42 -11.52 -18.01
CA THR A 512 39.54 -11.62 -16.54
C THR A 512 40.82 -12.33 -16.13
N SER A 513 41.28 -13.32 -16.91
CA SER A 513 42.42 -14.17 -16.51
C SER A 513 43.78 -13.48 -16.53
N ASP A 514 44.01 -12.60 -17.51
CA ASP A 514 45.32 -11.96 -17.73
C ASP A 514 45.25 -10.49 -18.16
N PHE A 515 44.05 -9.89 -18.06
CA PHE A 515 43.78 -8.48 -18.38
C PHE A 515 44.17 -8.05 -19.80
N LYS A 516 44.33 -9.00 -20.73
CA LYS A 516 44.60 -8.68 -22.14
C LYS A 516 43.36 -8.12 -22.80
N MET A 517 43.56 -7.08 -23.59
CA MET A 517 42.50 -6.55 -24.45
C MET A 517 42.47 -7.29 -25.78
N LYS A 518 41.30 -7.84 -26.13
CA LYS A 518 41.07 -8.59 -27.36
C LYS A 518 40.02 -7.95 -28.24
N LEU A 519 40.28 -8.03 -29.55
CA LEU A 519 39.28 -7.82 -30.58
C LEU A 519 38.88 -9.18 -31.14
N ILE A 520 37.62 -9.55 -30.93
CA ILE A 520 37.01 -10.78 -31.45
C ILE A 520 35.93 -10.45 -32.48
N LYS A 521 35.64 -11.38 -33.39
CA LYS A 521 34.50 -11.30 -34.32
C LYS A 521 33.65 -12.56 -34.27
N TYR A 522 32.36 -12.44 -34.54
CA TYR A 522 31.48 -13.59 -34.65
C TYR A 522 31.29 -13.98 -36.12
N THR A 523 31.80 -15.16 -36.50
CA THR A 523 31.70 -15.71 -37.87
C THR A 523 31.62 -17.23 -37.80
N ASP A 524 30.84 -17.85 -38.68
CA ASP A 524 30.67 -19.32 -38.75
C ASP A 524 30.22 -19.94 -37.42
N GLY A 525 29.31 -19.28 -36.70
CA GLY A 525 28.74 -19.77 -35.44
C GLY A 525 29.66 -19.64 -34.22
N THR A 526 30.86 -19.09 -34.35
CA THR A 526 31.87 -19.01 -33.27
C THR A 526 32.51 -17.63 -33.14
N TRP A 527 32.89 -17.28 -31.90
CA TRP A 527 33.75 -16.12 -31.64
C TRP A 527 35.20 -16.47 -31.97
N LYS A 528 35.85 -15.63 -32.77
CA LYS A 528 37.26 -15.82 -33.18
C LYS A 528 38.07 -14.58 -32.83
N THR A 529 39.18 -14.77 -32.11
CA THR A 529 40.16 -13.71 -31.87
C THR A 529 40.78 -13.27 -33.17
N VAL A 530 40.66 -11.98 -33.46
CA VAL A 530 41.23 -11.35 -34.66
C VAL A 530 42.55 -10.68 -34.32
N GLN A 531 42.60 -9.99 -33.17
CA GLN A 531 43.75 -9.23 -32.75
C GLN A 531 43.83 -9.20 -31.22
N ILE A 532 45.04 -9.36 -30.68
CA ILE A 532 45.36 -8.95 -29.31
C ILE A 532 45.76 -7.48 -29.39
N ILE A 533 44.97 -6.60 -28.78
CA ILE A 533 45.13 -5.14 -28.84
C ILE A 533 46.19 -4.70 -27.84
N SER A 534 46.08 -5.19 -26.61
CA SER A 534 47.08 -4.96 -25.56
C SER A 534 47.39 -6.24 -24.82
N SER A 535 48.67 -6.38 -24.44
CA SER A 535 49.14 -7.44 -23.55
C SER A 535 49.21 -6.98 -22.09
N LYS A 536 48.71 -5.77 -21.80
CA LYS A 536 48.74 -5.13 -20.49
C LYS A 536 47.33 -4.79 -20.06
N GLU A 537 47.16 -4.66 -18.75
CA GLU A 537 45.92 -4.15 -18.16
C GLU A 537 45.56 -2.78 -18.75
N THR A 538 44.26 -2.62 -19.01
CA THR A 538 43.67 -1.45 -19.63
C THR A 538 42.38 -1.08 -18.90
N ASP A 539 42.31 0.16 -18.43
CA ASP A 539 41.17 0.68 -17.67
C ASP A 539 40.06 1.24 -18.57
N TYR A 540 40.45 1.94 -19.64
CA TYR A 540 39.54 2.65 -20.53
C TYR A 540 39.82 2.28 -21.98
N SER A 541 38.76 1.91 -22.68
CA SER A 541 38.81 1.67 -24.11
C SER A 541 37.50 2.06 -24.77
N SER A 542 37.56 2.35 -26.06
CA SER A 542 36.38 2.56 -26.88
C SER A 542 36.67 2.18 -28.32
N MET A 543 35.62 1.79 -29.04
CA MET A 543 35.69 1.40 -30.44
C MET A 543 34.49 1.94 -31.21
N ILE A 544 34.72 2.40 -32.44
CA ILE A 544 33.64 2.73 -33.37
C ILE A 544 33.96 2.28 -34.78
N SER A 545 32.92 2.06 -35.58
CA SER A 545 33.02 1.83 -37.02
C SER A 545 32.58 3.09 -37.78
N ASN A 546 33.33 3.48 -38.81
CA ASN A 546 32.86 4.46 -39.81
C ASN A 546 32.31 3.79 -41.08
N GLY A 547 32.05 2.47 -41.02
CA GLY A 547 31.63 1.64 -42.15
C GLY A 547 32.80 0.99 -42.91
N ASN A 548 33.97 1.63 -42.99
CA ASN A 548 35.13 1.13 -43.73
C ASN A 548 36.21 0.51 -42.83
N ALA A 549 36.29 0.93 -41.57
CA ALA A 549 37.27 0.44 -40.61
C ALA A 549 36.74 0.61 -39.18
N LEU A 550 37.34 -0.13 -38.25
CA LEU A 550 37.20 0.09 -36.82
C LEU A 550 38.31 1.03 -36.35
N TYR A 551 37.95 1.98 -35.49
CA TYR A 551 38.85 2.87 -34.79
C TYR A 551 38.80 2.53 -33.32
N ILE A 552 39.97 2.35 -32.71
CA ILE A 552 40.12 1.87 -31.34
C ILE A 552 41.02 2.85 -30.59
N ALA A 553 40.58 3.28 -29.42
CA ALA A 553 41.38 4.09 -28.49
C ALA A 553 41.45 3.38 -27.14
N TRP A 554 42.63 3.36 -26.52
CA TRP A 554 42.84 2.73 -25.23
C TRP A 554 44.04 3.31 -24.48
N ASN A 555 44.07 3.11 -23.16
CA ASN A 555 45.23 3.35 -22.33
C ASN A 555 45.96 2.04 -21.99
N GLU A 556 47.27 2.07 -21.84
CA GLU A 556 48.06 0.91 -21.38
C GLU A 556 48.87 1.25 -20.13
N GLY A 557 48.62 0.55 -19.01
CA GLY A 557 49.37 0.72 -17.75
C GLY A 557 48.50 0.68 -16.48
N ILE A 558 49.15 0.52 -15.32
CA ILE A 558 48.53 0.34 -13.99
C ILE A 558 47.73 1.59 -13.55
N LEU A 559 46.62 1.33 -12.85
CA LEU A 559 45.61 2.18 -12.17
C LEU A 559 46.08 3.47 -11.43
N SER A 560 47.37 3.83 -11.43
CA SER A 560 47.89 5.04 -10.78
C SER A 560 49.22 5.56 -11.34
N GLY A 561 49.61 5.20 -12.56
CA GLY A 561 50.89 5.58 -13.18
C GLY A 561 50.78 6.16 -14.60
N PRO A 562 51.89 6.66 -15.19
CA PRO A 562 51.87 7.14 -16.57
C PRO A 562 51.47 6.02 -17.53
N SER A 563 50.33 6.19 -18.19
CA SER A 563 49.80 5.25 -19.18
C SER A 563 50.16 5.69 -20.60
N ALA A 564 50.47 4.73 -21.48
CA ALA A 564 50.58 5.03 -22.89
C ALA A 564 49.18 5.10 -23.49
N ASN A 565 48.83 6.22 -24.13
CA ASN A 565 47.53 6.38 -24.79
C ASN A 565 47.70 6.07 -26.27
N LYS A 566 46.86 5.19 -26.80
CA LYS A 566 46.99 4.66 -28.16
C LYS A 566 45.72 4.84 -28.94
N ILE A 567 45.88 5.15 -30.22
CA ILE A 567 44.79 5.21 -31.21
C ILE A 567 45.21 4.35 -32.39
N ALA A 568 44.35 3.44 -32.81
CA ALA A 568 44.61 2.56 -33.94
C ALA A 568 43.40 2.43 -34.86
N ARG A 569 43.68 2.00 -36.08
CA ARG A 569 42.69 1.70 -37.12
C ARG A 569 42.83 0.25 -37.56
N PHE A 570 41.72 -0.48 -37.59
CA PHE A 570 41.64 -1.85 -38.08
C PHE A 570 40.75 -1.89 -39.33
N ASP A 571 41.30 -2.30 -40.47
CA ASP A 571 40.61 -2.31 -41.77
C ASP A 571 39.85 -3.60 -42.09
N GLY A 572 39.81 -4.55 -41.15
CA GLY A 572 39.25 -5.89 -41.37
C GLY A 572 40.32 -6.98 -41.42
N GLU A 573 41.57 -6.61 -41.72
CA GLU A 573 42.69 -7.53 -41.82
C GLU A 573 43.84 -7.14 -40.87
N LYS A 574 44.17 -5.84 -40.79
CA LYS A 574 45.36 -5.36 -40.09
C LYS A 574 45.03 -4.22 -39.13
N LEU A 575 45.56 -4.32 -37.91
CA LEU A 575 45.61 -3.20 -36.97
C LEU A 575 46.81 -2.31 -37.29
N THR A 576 46.56 -1.02 -37.52
CA THR A 576 47.57 0.00 -37.76
C THR A 576 47.50 1.05 -36.66
N LEU A 577 48.58 1.18 -35.89
CA LEU A 577 48.72 2.23 -34.88
C LEU A 577 48.81 3.60 -35.57
N ILE A 578 47.93 4.52 -35.19
CA ILE A 578 47.91 5.91 -35.70
C ILE A 578 48.74 6.80 -34.78
N GLU A 579 48.56 6.65 -33.47
CA GLU A 579 49.26 7.46 -32.46
C GLU A 579 49.56 6.62 -31.22
N GLU A 580 50.72 6.88 -30.61
CA GLU A 580 51.10 6.42 -29.27
C GLU A 580 51.72 7.59 -28.51
N LYS A 581 51.01 8.04 -27.47
CA LYS A 581 51.51 9.06 -26.55
C LYS A 581 52.01 8.36 -25.29
N THR A 582 53.31 8.40 -25.05
CA THR A 582 53.98 7.69 -23.94
C THR A 582 53.85 8.37 -22.57
N SER A 583 53.10 9.48 -22.48
CA SER A 583 52.81 10.21 -21.25
C SER A 583 51.36 10.72 -21.20
N GLY A 584 50.73 10.57 -20.04
CA GLY A 584 49.34 10.98 -19.79
C GLY A 584 48.53 9.89 -19.07
N TYR A 585 47.33 10.26 -18.65
CA TYR A 585 46.35 9.32 -18.11
C TYR A 585 44.98 9.70 -18.67
N ASN A 586 44.72 9.28 -19.92
CA ASN A 586 43.45 9.61 -20.56
C ASN A 586 42.38 8.60 -20.14
N THR A 587 41.22 9.12 -19.80
CA THR A 587 40.06 8.36 -19.32
C THR A 587 38.82 8.75 -20.13
N GLN A 588 37.76 7.95 -20.06
CA GLN A 588 36.46 8.27 -20.67
C GLN A 588 36.53 8.52 -22.19
N PHE A 589 37.15 7.60 -22.95
CA PHE A 589 37.17 7.68 -24.41
C PHE A 589 35.76 7.55 -24.97
N HIS A 590 35.30 8.53 -25.74
CA HIS A 590 34.03 8.46 -26.46
C HIS A 590 34.22 8.78 -27.94
N PHE A 591 33.68 7.91 -28.79
CA PHE A 591 33.76 8.05 -30.23
C PHE A 591 32.42 8.46 -30.84
N SER A 592 32.50 9.22 -31.92
CA SER A 592 31.43 9.36 -32.92
C SER A 592 32.02 9.23 -34.31
N ALA A 593 31.25 8.74 -35.27
CA ALA A 593 31.71 8.62 -36.64
C ALA A 593 30.67 9.17 -37.62
N ASP A 594 31.15 9.72 -38.72
CA ASP A 594 30.38 9.88 -39.94
C ASP A 594 31.03 9.07 -41.08
N SER A 595 30.51 9.18 -42.30
CA SER A 595 31.02 8.43 -43.46
C SER A 595 32.48 8.74 -43.84
N THR A 596 33.06 9.84 -43.32
CA THR A 596 34.36 10.37 -43.73
C THR A 596 35.35 10.49 -42.57
N SER A 597 34.89 10.83 -41.38
CA SER A 597 35.71 11.12 -40.21
C SER A 597 35.23 10.39 -38.97
N VAL A 598 36.17 10.14 -38.06
CA VAL A 598 35.91 9.72 -36.69
C VAL A 598 36.30 10.84 -35.75
N TYR A 599 35.48 11.08 -34.74
CA TYR A 599 35.69 12.08 -33.70
C TYR A 599 35.88 11.37 -32.37
N LEU A 600 36.94 11.73 -31.65
CA LEU A 600 37.27 11.16 -30.36
C LEU A 600 37.32 12.28 -29.31
N SER A 601 36.51 12.16 -28.26
CA SER A 601 36.66 12.94 -27.03
C SER A 601 37.25 12.08 -25.91
N TYR A 602 38.06 12.70 -25.06
CA TYR A 602 38.56 12.06 -23.83
C TYR A 602 38.98 13.11 -22.80
N ARG A 603 39.05 12.68 -21.53
CA ARG A 603 39.59 13.47 -20.42
C ARG A 603 41.05 13.11 -20.20
N ASP A 604 41.94 14.10 -20.15
CA ASP A 604 43.30 13.92 -19.65
C ASP A 604 43.30 14.14 -18.13
N ALA A 605 43.38 13.06 -17.36
CA ALA A 605 43.36 13.03 -15.90
C ALA A 605 44.77 13.07 -15.29
N SER A 606 45.81 13.37 -16.09
CA SER A 606 47.20 13.47 -15.59
C SER A 606 47.51 14.75 -14.81
N ASN A 607 46.59 15.71 -14.78
CA ASN A 607 46.74 16.98 -14.07
C ASN A 607 45.46 17.34 -13.29
N SER A 608 45.58 18.26 -12.34
CA SER A 608 44.47 18.69 -11.48
C SER A 608 43.37 19.50 -12.20
N SER A 609 43.53 19.76 -13.50
CA SER A 609 42.60 20.56 -14.31
C SER A 609 41.71 19.72 -15.26
N ASN A 610 41.84 18.39 -15.23
CA ASN A 610 41.06 17.41 -16.01
C ASN A 610 40.67 17.91 -17.42
N THR A 611 41.69 18.22 -18.23
CA THR A 611 41.48 18.88 -19.51
C THR A 611 40.78 17.96 -20.52
N VAL A 612 39.81 18.50 -21.25
CA VAL A 612 39.12 17.79 -22.33
C VAL A 612 39.93 17.91 -23.60
N SER A 613 40.03 16.81 -24.35
CA SER A 613 40.59 16.80 -25.70
C SER A 613 39.56 16.28 -26.68
N VAL A 614 39.49 16.92 -27.86
CA VAL A 614 38.69 16.45 -28.99
C VAL A 614 39.58 16.36 -30.22
N ARG A 615 39.50 15.22 -30.91
CA ARG A 615 40.30 14.90 -32.11
C ARG A 615 39.37 14.53 -33.26
N GLN A 616 39.66 15.04 -34.45
CA GLN A 616 39.11 14.55 -35.71
C GLN A 616 40.15 13.64 -36.38
N ILE A 617 39.73 12.44 -36.80
CA ILE A 617 40.57 11.41 -37.39
C ILE A 617 40.02 11.09 -38.78
N THR A 618 40.85 11.25 -39.81
CA THR A 618 40.49 10.93 -41.21
C THR A 618 41.53 9.98 -41.77
N GLY A 619 41.16 8.71 -41.98
CA GLY A 619 42.11 7.66 -42.31
C GLY A 619 43.11 7.46 -41.17
N SER A 620 44.35 7.92 -41.37
CA SER A 620 45.43 7.90 -40.37
C SER A 620 45.90 9.32 -39.96
N SER A 621 45.20 10.37 -40.40
CA SER A 621 45.54 11.76 -40.06
C SER A 621 44.71 12.21 -38.85
N ILE A 622 45.36 12.86 -37.88
CA ILE A 622 44.74 13.44 -36.69
C ILE A 622 44.76 14.97 -36.79
N LYS A 623 43.64 15.60 -36.44
CA LYS A 623 43.50 17.05 -36.28
C LYS A 623 42.86 17.35 -34.92
N ASP A 624 43.51 18.23 -34.16
CA ASP A 624 42.99 18.71 -32.88
C ASP A 624 41.87 19.72 -33.11
N LEU A 625 40.77 19.59 -32.36
CA LEU A 625 39.65 20.51 -32.41
C LEU A 625 39.62 21.42 -31.17
N PRO A 626 39.04 22.64 -31.28
CA PRO A 626 38.81 23.51 -30.13
C PRO A 626 38.00 22.80 -29.03
N VAL A 627 38.28 23.11 -27.77
CA VAL A 627 37.61 22.55 -26.59
C VAL A 627 37.18 23.67 -25.63
N PRO A 628 36.25 23.42 -24.69
CA PRO A 628 35.90 24.40 -23.66
C PRO A 628 37.08 24.72 -22.74
N GLU A 629 37.09 25.92 -22.16
CA GLU A 629 38.15 26.34 -21.20
C GLU A 629 38.05 25.65 -19.83
N THR A 630 36.91 25.05 -19.51
CA THR A 630 36.66 24.38 -18.22
C THR A 630 36.98 22.89 -18.30
N GLY A 631 37.66 22.35 -17.27
CA GLY A 631 37.89 20.91 -17.12
C GLY A 631 36.57 20.11 -17.07
N SER A 632 36.65 18.81 -17.37
CA SER A 632 35.50 17.91 -17.36
C SER A 632 35.82 16.53 -16.81
N VAL A 633 34.79 15.88 -16.30
CA VAL A 633 34.85 14.51 -15.79
C VAL A 633 34.46 13.46 -16.85
N GLU A 634 33.58 13.76 -17.81
CA GLU A 634 33.03 12.79 -18.79
C GLU A 634 32.61 13.45 -20.14
N PRO A 635 33.54 13.77 -21.05
CA PRO A 635 33.20 14.43 -22.31
C PRO A 635 32.61 13.45 -23.35
N GLN A 636 31.44 13.78 -23.91
CA GLN A 636 30.74 12.94 -24.89
C GLN A 636 30.56 13.69 -26.21
N ILE A 637 30.74 13.00 -27.33
CA ILE A 637 30.73 13.61 -28.67
C ILE A 637 29.79 12.86 -29.60
N CYS A 638 29.03 13.58 -30.43
CA CYS A 638 28.21 12.99 -31.49
C CYS A 638 28.22 13.84 -32.76
N SER A 639 28.20 13.17 -33.92
CA SER A 639 28.15 13.75 -35.27
C SER A 639 27.08 13.05 -36.10
N ASP A 640 26.37 13.80 -36.93
CA ASP A 640 25.52 13.26 -38.02
C ASP A 640 26.13 13.54 -39.41
N GLY A 641 27.41 13.94 -39.43
CA GLY A 641 28.16 14.37 -40.62
C GLY A 641 28.01 15.85 -40.94
N LYS A 642 26.90 16.48 -40.56
CA LYS A 642 26.68 17.92 -40.73
C LYS A 642 26.97 18.67 -39.43
N ASP A 643 26.29 18.28 -38.37
CA ASP A 643 26.39 18.88 -37.06
C ASP A 643 27.30 18.04 -36.16
N LEU A 644 28.13 18.70 -35.33
CA LEU A 644 29.00 18.06 -34.35
C LEU A 644 28.78 18.72 -32.99
N TYR A 645 28.39 17.91 -32.01
CA TYR A 645 28.10 18.35 -30.65
C TYR A 645 29.06 17.73 -29.65
N LEU A 646 29.39 18.51 -28.62
CA LEU A 646 30.14 18.08 -27.45
C LEU A 646 29.27 18.35 -26.22
N LEU A 647 28.97 17.31 -25.46
CA LEU A 647 28.40 17.42 -24.12
C LEU A 647 29.56 17.38 -23.12
N ASN A 648 29.60 18.38 -22.23
CA ASN A 648 30.70 18.57 -21.31
C ASN A 648 30.21 18.89 -19.91
N ALA A 649 30.67 18.14 -18.91
CA ALA A 649 30.43 18.41 -17.49
C ALA A 649 31.48 19.38 -16.94
N ALA A 650 31.09 20.37 -16.13
CA ALA A 650 32.02 21.29 -15.47
C ALA A 650 32.54 20.72 -14.12
N GLU A 651 33.79 20.98 -13.78
CA GLU A 651 34.51 20.48 -12.58
C GLU A 651 33.98 20.92 -11.20
N ASN A 652 32.95 21.77 -11.12
CA ASN A 652 32.44 22.23 -9.82
C ASN A 652 31.65 21.10 -9.12
N THR A 653 31.47 21.21 -7.81
CA THR A 653 30.85 20.21 -6.90
C THR A 653 29.41 19.75 -7.24
N SER A 654 28.88 20.12 -8.42
CA SER A 654 27.53 19.83 -8.92
C SER A 654 27.46 18.97 -10.20
N ASN A 655 28.59 18.60 -10.84
CA ASN A 655 28.63 17.85 -12.12
C ASN A 655 27.69 18.43 -13.20
N ASP A 656 27.73 19.75 -13.40
CA ASP A 656 26.81 20.42 -14.32
C ASP A 656 27.20 20.21 -15.79
N SER A 657 26.31 19.58 -16.56
CA SER A 657 26.53 19.32 -17.98
C SER A 657 25.96 20.42 -18.88
N PHE A 658 26.74 20.81 -19.90
CA PHE A 658 26.37 21.79 -20.91
C PHE A 658 26.64 21.26 -22.32
N LEU A 659 25.81 21.67 -23.27
CA LEU A 659 25.92 21.29 -24.66
C LEU A 659 26.61 22.38 -25.47
N TYR A 660 27.58 21.96 -26.27
CA TYR A 660 28.35 22.79 -27.18
C TYR A 660 28.18 22.30 -28.62
N LYS A 661 28.21 23.23 -29.57
CA LYS A 661 28.14 22.95 -31.01
C LYS A 661 29.36 23.51 -31.71
N TYR A 662 29.98 22.70 -32.56
CA TYR A 662 31.05 23.17 -33.44
C TYR A 662 30.48 23.92 -34.64
N SER A 663 31.23 24.93 -35.14
CA SER A 663 30.99 25.52 -36.45
C SER A 663 31.10 24.47 -37.56
N ASP A 664 30.50 24.73 -38.72
CA ASP A 664 30.49 23.78 -39.86
C ASP A 664 31.91 23.40 -40.31
N ASP A 665 32.87 24.32 -40.19
CA ASP A 665 34.29 24.13 -40.52
C ASP A 665 35.14 23.56 -39.35
N ARG A 666 34.51 23.32 -38.20
CA ARG A 666 35.12 22.80 -36.96
C ARG A 666 36.23 23.69 -36.38
N THR A 667 36.25 24.99 -36.68
CA THR A 667 37.26 25.93 -36.17
C THR A 667 36.85 26.66 -34.90
N ALA A 668 35.56 26.66 -34.57
CA ALA A 668 35.01 27.27 -33.37
C ALA A 668 34.07 26.31 -32.62
N LEU A 669 34.03 26.45 -31.30
CA LEU A 669 33.12 25.74 -30.41
C LEU A 669 32.29 26.75 -29.61
N THR A 670 30.97 26.63 -29.65
CA THR A 670 30.05 27.54 -28.96
C THR A 670 29.17 26.79 -27.98
N LYS A 671 29.07 27.26 -26.73
CA LYS A 671 28.07 26.78 -25.77
C LYS A 671 26.68 27.23 -26.21
N ILE A 672 25.77 26.29 -26.43
CA ILE A 672 24.43 26.59 -26.96
C ILE A 672 23.31 26.40 -25.93
N SER A 673 23.55 25.66 -24.85
CA SER A 673 22.51 25.34 -23.87
C SER A 673 22.66 26.07 -22.53
N SER A 674 21.54 26.17 -21.81
CA SER A 674 21.55 26.27 -20.35
C SER A 674 22.08 24.96 -19.73
N ARG A 675 22.25 24.95 -18.40
CA ARG A 675 22.54 23.72 -17.64
C ARG A 675 21.54 22.63 -18.01
N LEU A 676 22.01 21.41 -18.25
CA LEU A 676 21.16 20.23 -18.40
C LEU A 676 20.27 20.10 -17.15
N PRO A 677 18.94 19.87 -17.25
CA PRO A 677 18.03 19.81 -16.11
C PRO A 677 18.16 18.52 -15.27
N ALA A 678 19.40 18.10 -14.96
CA ALA A 678 19.72 16.87 -14.26
C ALA A 678 20.72 17.20 -13.12
N GLU A 679 20.47 16.69 -11.91
CA GLU A 679 21.30 16.94 -10.72
C GLU A 679 22.37 15.86 -10.56
N ASN A 680 23.62 16.27 -10.29
CA ASN A 680 24.78 15.40 -10.04
C ASN A 680 24.94 14.25 -11.05
N SER A 681 24.66 14.52 -12.33
CA SER A 681 24.65 13.50 -13.36
C SER A 681 25.98 12.76 -13.49
N VAL A 682 25.89 11.44 -13.59
CA VAL A 682 27.01 10.56 -13.97
C VAL A 682 26.51 9.60 -15.03
N PHE A 683 27.32 9.35 -16.05
CA PHE A 683 26.98 8.57 -17.25
C PHE A 683 25.90 9.24 -18.12
N SER A 684 26.36 10.08 -19.04
CA SER A 684 25.53 10.60 -20.12
C SER A 684 25.95 10.04 -21.48
N SER A 685 24.99 9.57 -22.28
CA SER A 685 25.20 9.18 -23.67
C SER A 685 24.55 10.25 -24.56
N ILE A 686 25.17 10.58 -25.69
CA ILE A 686 24.65 11.58 -26.63
C ILE A 686 24.47 10.98 -28.02
N SER A 687 23.35 11.30 -28.66
CA SER A 687 23.06 10.94 -30.05
C SER A 687 22.34 12.08 -30.77
N ILE A 688 22.13 11.95 -32.07
CA ILE A 688 21.47 12.96 -32.90
C ILE A 688 20.29 12.32 -33.63
N CYS A 689 19.12 12.95 -33.53
CA CYS A 689 17.94 12.63 -34.31
C CYS A 689 17.58 13.83 -35.18
N GLN A 690 17.74 13.69 -36.51
CA GLN A 690 17.35 14.74 -37.48
C GLN A 690 17.96 16.12 -37.17
N GLY A 691 19.23 16.18 -36.78
CA GLY A 691 19.93 17.41 -36.39
C GLY A 691 19.64 17.92 -34.97
N VAL A 692 18.81 17.22 -34.19
CA VAL A 692 18.53 17.53 -32.79
C VAL A 692 19.26 16.56 -31.87
N PRO A 693 20.10 17.07 -30.94
CA PRO A 693 20.82 16.22 -29.99
C PRO A 693 19.88 15.69 -28.90
N LEU A 694 20.01 14.39 -28.62
CA LEU A 694 19.40 13.67 -27.52
C LEU A 694 20.47 13.25 -26.52
N ILE A 695 20.17 13.39 -25.24
CA ILE A 695 21.07 13.09 -24.13
C ILE A 695 20.32 12.14 -23.20
N GLN A 696 20.81 10.92 -23.05
CA GLN A 696 20.42 10.04 -21.95
C GLN A 696 21.26 10.41 -20.73
N VAL A 697 20.64 10.50 -19.56
CA VAL A 697 21.31 10.90 -18.32
C VAL A 697 20.77 10.11 -17.14
N VAL A 698 21.65 9.79 -16.18
CA VAL A 698 21.26 9.31 -14.84
C VAL A 698 21.26 10.50 -13.88
N ASP A 699 20.10 10.83 -13.33
CA ASP A 699 19.93 11.88 -12.32
C ASP A 699 20.31 11.31 -10.96
N ASN A 700 21.33 11.83 -10.25
CA ASN A 700 21.70 11.38 -8.90
C ASN A 700 21.23 12.39 -7.84
N LYS A 701 20.16 12.08 -7.11
CA LYS A 701 19.82 12.84 -5.90
C LYS A 701 20.68 12.39 -4.73
N GLN A 702 21.14 13.33 -3.90
CA GLN A 702 21.91 13.02 -2.67
C GLN A 702 21.14 12.12 -1.67
N SER A 703 19.82 11.95 -1.85
CA SER A 703 18.92 11.14 -1.02
C SER A 703 18.73 9.69 -1.50
N GLY A 704 19.64 9.14 -2.31
CA GLY A 704 19.62 7.71 -2.68
C GLY A 704 18.69 7.32 -3.83
N SER A 705 18.04 8.27 -4.50
CA SER A 705 17.17 8.02 -5.66
C SER A 705 17.87 8.46 -6.95
N SER A 706 18.47 7.53 -7.67
CA SER A 706 19.06 7.79 -8.99
C SER A 706 18.17 7.27 -10.11
N GLY A 707 17.94 8.00 -11.21
CA GLY A 707 17.16 7.41 -12.30
C GLY A 707 17.37 8.01 -13.67
N THR A 708 16.92 7.32 -14.70
CA THR A 708 17.28 7.66 -16.09
C THR A 708 16.24 8.50 -16.79
N SER A 709 16.70 9.61 -17.35
CA SER A 709 15.93 10.54 -18.16
C SER A 709 16.57 10.67 -19.53
N VAL A 710 15.78 11.05 -20.53
CA VAL A 710 16.29 11.42 -21.86
C VAL A 710 15.83 12.83 -22.15
N TYR A 711 16.76 13.69 -22.57
CA TYR A 711 16.48 15.07 -22.92
C TYR A 711 16.83 15.32 -24.38
N ARG A 712 15.98 16.04 -25.11
CA ARG A 712 16.36 16.68 -26.37
C ARG A 712 16.64 18.16 -26.14
N PHE A 713 17.59 18.70 -26.90
CA PHE A 713 17.84 20.15 -26.92
C PHE A 713 17.42 20.75 -28.25
N GLU A 714 16.36 21.55 -28.23
CA GLU A 714 15.77 22.14 -29.43
C GLU A 714 15.26 23.55 -29.12
N ASN A 715 15.42 24.48 -30.06
CA ASN A 715 14.95 25.87 -29.93
C ASN A 715 15.47 26.58 -28.67
N ASN A 716 16.75 26.37 -28.33
CA ASN A 716 17.42 26.92 -27.15
C ASN A 716 16.82 26.48 -25.80
N ALA A 717 16.08 25.36 -25.76
CA ALA A 717 15.50 24.82 -24.54
C ALA A 717 15.70 23.30 -24.45
N TRP A 718 15.79 22.81 -23.20
CA TRP A 718 15.78 21.39 -22.89
C TRP A 718 14.33 20.88 -22.79
N TRP A 719 14.08 19.72 -23.38
CA TRP A 719 12.80 19.02 -23.32
C TRP A 719 13.04 17.59 -22.86
N GLN A 720 12.40 17.17 -21.76
CA GLN A 720 12.44 15.77 -21.35
C GLN A 720 11.58 14.95 -22.30
N GLU A 721 12.17 13.89 -22.86
CA GLU A 721 11.49 12.95 -23.72
C GLU A 721 10.76 11.92 -22.89
N GLY A 722 9.45 12.14 -22.69
CA GLY A 722 8.57 11.20 -22.01
C GLY A 722 8.76 11.19 -20.50
N LEU A 723 8.11 10.24 -19.84
CA LEU A 723 8.34 9.97 -18.42
C LEU A 723 9.76 9.43 -18.20
N LYS A 724 10.23 9.57 -16.96
CA LYS A 724 11.49 8.99 -16.49
C LYS A 724 11.43 7.47 -16.68
N LEU A 725 12.51 6.88 -17.21
CA LEU A 725 12.55 5.47 -17.64
C LEU A 725 12.50 4.50 -16.44
N ASP A 726 13.27 4.81 -15.40
CA ASP A 726 13.21 4.22 -14.07
C ASP A 726 13.79 5.23 -13.07
N PRO A 727 13.01 5.67 -12.07
CA PRO A 727 13.43 6.72 -11.15
C PRO A 727 14.44 6.31 -10.07
N MET A 728 14.71 5.02 -9.85
CA MET A 728 15.53 4.55 -8.70
C MET A 728 16.48 3.38 -9.06
N VAL A 729 17.80 3.64 -8.89
CA VAL A 729 18.98 2.80 -9.15
C VAL A 729 19.18 2.38 -10.61
N VAL A 730 20.12 3.04 -11.28
CA VAL A 730 20.59 2.66 -12.62
C VAL A 730 22.12 2.67 -12.70
N SER A 731 22.67 1.59 -13.25
CA SER A 731 24.02 1.51 -13.82
C SER A 731 23.94 1.10 -15.30
N ASP A 732 25.02 1.28 -16.06
CA ASP A 732 25.18 0.80 -17.45
C ASP A 732 24.08 1.25 -18.44
N THR A 733 24.12 2.54 -18.79
CA THR A 733 23.22 3.11 -19.81
C THR A 733 23.82 3.04 -21.21
N ASN A 734 23.00 2.70 -22.20
CA ASN A 734 23.37 2.77 -23.61
C ASN A 734 22.24 3.42 -24.39
N MET A 735 22.59 4.24 -25.39
CA MET A 735 21.63 4.82 -26.32
C MET A 735 22.08 4.58 -27.75
N CYS A 736 21.15 4.23 -28.62
CA CYS A 736 21.39 4.22 -30.07
C CYS A 736 20.16 4.68 -30.85
N MET A 737 20.38 5.12 -32.08
CA MET A 737 19.35 5.64 -32.97
C MET A 737 19.24 4.79 -34.24
N ILE A 738 18.01 4.52 -34.67
CA ILE A 738 17.70 3.98 -36.00
C ILE A 738 16.62 4.86 -36.63
N GLY A 739 17.02 5.70 -37.59
CA GLY A 739 16.15 6.74 -38.13
C GLY A 739 15.72 7.73 -37.03
N SER A 740 14.41 7.90 -36.84
CA SER A 740 13.82 8.69 -35.74
C SER A 740 13.55 7.88 -34.46
N THR A 741 13.93 6.61 -34.45
CA THR A 741 13.67 5.72 -33.32
C THR A 741 14.84 5.73 -32.36
N CYS A 742 14.60 6.16 -31.12
CA CYS A 742 15.56 6.09 -30.03
C CYS A 742 15.40 4.76 -29.30
N TYR A 743 16.53 4.11 -29.01
CA TYR A 743 16.62 2.92 -28.17
C TYR A 743 17.53 3.24 -27.01
N VAL A 744 17.08 2.90 -25.80
CA VAL A 744 17.80 3.14 -24.56
C VAL A 744 17.81 1.89 -23.72
N SER A 745 18.95 1.56 -23.13
CA SER A 745 19.05 0.54 -22.09
C SER A 745 19.36 1.17 -20.74
N TYR A 746 18.94 0.47 -19.69
CA TYR A 746 19.29 0.75 -18.31
C TYR A 746 19.24 -0.56 -17.50
N LEU A 747 19.98 -0.60 -16.40
CA LEU A 747 19.90 -1.67 -15.40
C LEU A 747 18.99 -1.21 -14.26
N SER A 748 18.10 -2.08 -13.77
CA SER A 748 17.31 -1.84 -12.56
C SER A 748 17.25 -3.13 -11.77
N ASN A 749 17.71 -3.12 -10.51
CA ASN A 749 17.89 -4.32 -9.68
C ASN A 749 18.64 -5.46 -10.36
N ASN A 750 19.75 -5.14 -11.04
CA ASN A 750 20.54 -6.12 -11.82
C ASN A 750 19.74 -6.83 -12.92
N VAL A 751 18.58 -6.30 -13.30
CA VAL A 751 17.78 -6.75 -14.44
C VAL A 751 17.93 -5.73 -15.57
N PRO A 752 18.32 -6.17 -16.79
CA PRO A 752 18.51 -5.27 -17.92
C PRO A 752 17.19 -4.99 -18.63
N TYR A 753 16.92 -3.70 -18.85
CA TYR A 753 15.76 -3.20 -19.60
C TYR A 753 16.22 -2.51 -20.86
N ILE A 754 15.45 -2.67 -21.94
CA ILE A 754 15.63 -1.90 -23.17
C ILE A 754 14.28 -1.33 -23.57
N LYS A 755 14.22 -0.01 -23.77
CA LYS A 755 13.02 0.71 -24.18
C LYS A 755 13.25 1.48 -25.48
N THR A 756 12.15 1.82 -26.14
CA THR A 756 12.17 2.59 -27.38
C THR A 756 11.11 3.67 -27.45
N LYS A 757 11.42 4.74 -28.18
CA LYS A 757 10.50 5.83 -28.47
C LYS A 757 10.75 6.40 -29.86
N GLN A 758 9.67 6.72 -30.57
CA GLN A 758 9.75 7.55 -31.77
C GLN A 758 9.96 9.00 -31.36
N ILE A 759 11.06 9.59 -31.80
CA ILE A 759 11.37 10.99 -31.53
C ILE A 759 10.78 11.85 -32.65
N THR A 760 9.93 12.79 -32.28
CA THR A 760 9.36 13.77 -33.20
C THR A 760 10.04 15.11 -32.97
N VAL A 761 10.76 15.59 -33.99
CA VAL A 761 11.43 16.88 -33.98
C VAL A 761 10.47 17.96 -34.50
N ASN A 762 10.20 18.99 -33.68
CA ASN A 762 9.24 20.03 -34.02
C ASN A 762 9.88 21.11 -34.89
N GLN A 763 9.95 20.87 -36.20
CA GLN A 763 10.42 21.88 -37.14
C GLN A 763 9.41 23.06 -37.20
N SER A 764 9.78 24.17 -36.54
CA SER A 764 9.17 25.52 -36.55
C SER A 764 7.95 25.81 -35.64
N GLY A 765 8.09 26.82 -34.79
CA GLY A 765 7.10 27.88 -34.56
C GLY A 765 5.79 27.61 -33.80
N GLN A 766 5.48 26.40 -33.32
CA GLN A 766 4.25 26.12 -32.56
C GLN A 766 4.53 26.06 -31.05
N ASN A 767 4.51 27.22 -30.37
CA ASN A 767 4.70 27.34 -28.92
C ASN A 767 3.36 27.41 -28.15
N THR A 768 2.37 26.57 -28.46
CA THR A 768 1.17 26.49 -27.60
C THR A 768 0.74 25.04 -27.41
N PRO A 769 0.79 24.54 -26.17
CA PRO A 769 0.23 23.24 -25.82
C PRO A 769 -1.21 23.14 -26.33
N THR A 770 -1.54 22.05 -27.01
CA THR A 770 -2.89 21.83 -27.56
C THR A 770 -3.73 21.07 -26.54
N VAL A 771 -5.04 21.36 -26.48
CA VAL A 771 -5.95 20.59 -25.61
C VAL A 771 -6.09 19.19 -26.17
N SER A 772 -5.61 18.19 -25.42
CA SER A 772 -5.66 16.77 -25.77
C SER A 772 -6.91 16.08 -25.22
N GLY A 773 -7.56 16.64 -24.20
CA GLY A 773 -8.77 16.08 -23.60
C GLY A 773 -9.34 16.93 -22.47
N ILE A 774 -10.39 16.39 -21.82
CA ILE A 774 -10.94 16.92 -20.56
C ILE A 774 -11.07 15.79 -19.54
N ILE A 775 -10.95 16.13 -18.26
CA ILE A 775 -11.28 15.25 -17.13
C ILE A 775 -12.39 15.89 -16.33
N ALA A 776 -13.40 15.11 -15.98
CA ALA A 776 -14.48 15.45 -15.08
C ALA A 776 -14.39 14.62 -13.79
N SER A 777 -14.14 15.29 -12.66
CA SER A 777 -14.06 14.64 -11.35
C SER A 777 -15.17 15.16 -10.44
N ALA A 778 -16.07 14.26 -10.03
CA ALA A 778 -17.15 14.59 -9.11
C ALA A 778 -16.75 14.23 -7.66
N SER A 779 -16.86 15.19 -6.73
CA SER A 779 -16.66 14.96 -5.29
C SER A 779 -17.87 14.30 -4.62
N LYS A 780 -19.03 14.29 -5.30
CA LYS A 780 -20.25 13.60 -4.86
C LYS A 780 -20.80 12.72 -5.99
N THR A 781 -20.86 11.41 -5.76
CA THR A 781 -21.42 10.42 -6.70
C THR A 781 -22.65 9.69 -6.14
N ALA A 782 -22.90 9.80 -4.83
CA ALA A 782 -24.07 9.22 -4.18
C ALA A 782 -25.17 10.27 -3.96
N TYR A 783 -26.37 9.98 -4.47
CA TYR A 783 -27.55 10.84 -4.41
C TYR A 783 -28.75 10.08 -3.86
N LYS A 784 -29.73 10.82 -3.35
CA LYS A 784 -31.06 10.29 -3.03
C LYS A 784 -32.06 10.72 -4.10
N ILE A 785 -33.17 9.98 -4.22
CA ILE A 785 -34.24 10.36 -5.15
C ILE A 785 -34.68 11.81 -4.89
N GLY A 786 -34.62 12.64 -5.93
CA GLY A 786 -34.98 14.06 -5.88
C GLY A 786 -33.85 15.04 -5.54
N ASP A 787 -32.63 14.57 -5.29
CA ASP A 787 -31.47 15.46 -5.13
C ASP A 787 -31.17 16.24 -6.42
N ILE A 788 -30.63 17.44 -6.28
CA ILE A 788 -30.35 18.35 -7.40
C ILE A 788 -28.84 18.39 -7.68
N PHE A 789 -28.46 18.49 -8.95
CA PHE A 789 -27.07 18.67 -9.37
C PHE A 789 -26.48 19.97 -8.81
N ASN A 790 -25.30 19.89 -8.21
CA ASN A 790 -24.53 21.02 -7.73
C ASN A 790 -23.18 21.06 -8.45
N ALA A 791 -22.92 22.15 -9.17
CA ALA A 791 -21.69 22.30 -9.96
C ALA A 791 -20.42 22.39 -9.11
N ASN A 792 -20.54 22.81 -7.84
CA ASN A 792 -19.39 22.82 -6.93
C ASN A 792 -18.93 21.40 -6.56
N ASP A 793 -19.77 20.39 -6.79
CA ASP A 793 -19.42 18.99 -6.59
C ASP A 793 -18.71 18.40 -7.83
N LEU A 794 -18.47 19.21 -8.88
CA LEU A 794 -17.86 18.77 -10.14
C LEU A 794 -16.72 19.69 -10.57
N THR A 795 -15.50 19.16 -10.56
CA THR A 795 -14.33 19.83 -11.13
C THR A 795 -14.08 19.31 -12.53
N VAL A 796 -13.93 20.21 -13.50
CA VAL A 796 -13.60 19.83 -14.89
C VAL A 796 -12.32 20.56 -15.28
N LYS A 797 -11.35 19.86 -15.86
CA LYS A 797 -10.09 20.44 -16.33
C LYS A 797 -9.81 20.05 -17.78
N THR A 798 -9.15 20.94 -18.52
CA THR A 798 -8.49 20.55 -19.78
C THR A 798 -7.17 19.85 -19.48
N GLN A 799 -6.82 18.89 -20.31
CA GLN A 799 -5.46 18.38 -20.42
C GLN A 799 -4.80 19.00 -21.64
N TYR A 800 -3.59 19.52 -21.48
CA TYR A 800 -2.77 20.03 -22.57
C TYR A 800 -1.67 19.04 -22.96
N SER A 801 -1.16 19.16 -24.20
CA SER A 801 -0.09 18.31 -24.74
C SER A 801 1.26 18.42 -24.02
N ASP A 802 1.40 19.36 -23.08
CA ASP A 802 2.58 19.57 -22.24
C ASP A 802 2.32 19.21 -20.76
N PHE A 803 1.23 18.48 -20.47
CA PHE A 803 0.80 18.06 -19.13
C PHE A 803 0.30 19.18 -18.22
N SER A 804 0.28 20.43 -18.68
CA SER A 804 -0.43 21.48 -17.94
C SER A 804 -1.94 21.22 -17.98
N SER A 805 -2.66 21.78 -17.02
CA SER A 805 -4.12 21.72 -16.99
C SER A 805 -4.73 23.07 -16.65
N LYS A 806 -5.96 23.28 -17.09
CA LYS A 806 -6.75 24.46 -16.74
C LYS A 806 -8.12 24.04 -16.27
N THR A 807 -8.51 24.48 -15.08
CA THR A 807 -9.87 24.28 -14.59
C THR A 807 -10.86 25.08 -15.43
N LEU A 808 -11.90 24.38 -15.87
CA LEU A 808 -13.01 24.91 -16.64
C LEU A 808 -14.17 25.32 -15.73
N THR A 809 -14.88 26.36 -16.14
CA THR A 809 -16.02 26.90 -15.41
C THR A 809 -17.34 26.37 -15.97
N TYR A 810 -18.21 25.84 -15.11
CA TYR A 810 -19.49 25.29 -15.52
C TYR A 810 -20.34 26.32 -16.27
N LYS A 811 -21.00 25.88 -17.36
CA LYS A 811 -21.80 26.68 -18.31
C LYS A 811 -21.04 27.71 -19.15
N ASN A 812 -19.93 28.26 -18.65
CA ASN A 812 -19.09 29.16 -19.42
C ASN A 812 -18.21 28.38 -20.42
N ASP A 813 -17.58 27.31 -19.94
CA ASP A 813 -16.66 26.51 -20.73
C ASP A 813 -17.29 25.17 -21.15
N TYR A 814 -17.95 24.47 -20.23
CA TYR A 814 -18.46 23.11 -20.45
C TYR A 814 -19.95 22.96 -20.12
N SER A 815 -20.53 21.85 -20.61
CA SER A 815 -21.93 21.46 -20.36
C SER A 815 -22.02 20.07 -19.72
N VAL A 816 -23.11 19.82 -18.98
CA VAL A 816 -23.39 18.55 -18.30
C VAL A 816 -24.76 18.04 -18.72
N SER A 817 -24.87 16.73 -18.99
CA SER A 817 -26.11 16.04 -19.36
C SER A 817 -26.16 14.64 -18.72
N GLY A 818 -27.33 14.00 -18.71
CA GLY A 818 -27.49 12.64 -18.15
C GLY A 818 -27.69 12.55 -16.64
N PHE A 819 -27.57 13.66 -15.90
CA PHE A 819 -27.90 13.70 -14.47
C PHE A 819 -29.42 13.54 -14.23
N ASP A 820 -29.83 12.44 -13.61
CA ASP A 820 -31.23 12.10 -13.32
C ASP A 820 -31.37 11.41 -11.96
N THR A 821 -31.98 12.08 -10.98
CA THR A 821 -32.28 11.52 -9.65
C THR A 821 -33.75 11.15 -9.47
N SER A 822 -34.55 11.09 -10.54
CA SER A 822 -35.99 10.81 -10.44
C SER A 822 -36.30 9.36 -10.06
N THR A 823 -35.35 8.45 -10.32
CA THR A 823 -35.48 7.00 -10.07
C THR A 823 -34.19 6.47 -9.46
N ALA A 824 -34.31 5.47 -8.58
CA ALA A 824 -33.15 4.79 -8.01
C ALA A 824 -32.38 3.99 -9.06
N GLY A 825 -31.08 3.78 -8.82
CA GLY A 825 -30.17 3.04 -9.69
C GLY A 825 -28.97 3.87 -10.15
N THR A 826 -28.12 3.26 -10.97
CA THR A 826 -26.91 3.88 -11.52
C THR A 826 -27.24 4.68 -12.77
N LYS A 827 -26.68 5.89 -12.88
CA LYS A 827 -26.89 6.81 -14.02
C LYS A 827 -25.54 7.30 -14.54
N ASN A 828 -25.42 7.44 -15.86
CA ASN A 828 -24.25 8.04 -16.50
C ASN A 828 -24.46 9.54 -16.67
N VAL A 829 -23.52 10.34 -16.18
CA VAL A 829 -23.47 11.79 -16.36
C VAL A 829 -22.36 12.10 -17.36
N THR A 830 -22.68 12.87 -18.39
CA THR A 830 -21.75 13.25 -19.47
C THR A 830 -21.39 14.72 -19.37
N VAL A 831 -20.09 15.01 -19.35
CA VAL A 831 -19.50 16.34 -19.40
C VAL A 831 -18.94 16.59 -20.80
N LYS A 832 -19.15 17.78 -21.36
CA LYS A 832 -18.70 18.14 -22.71
C LYS A 832 -18.04 19.52 -22.78
N TYR A 833 -16.86 19.58 -23.39
CA TYR A 833 -16.10 20.79 -23.72
C TYR A 833 -15.64 20.73 -25.18
N GLY A 834 -16.16 21.61 -26.05
CA GLY A 834 -15.86 21.52 -27.49
C GLY A 834 -16.27 20.17 -28.10
N SER A 835 -15.31 19.48 -28.72
CA SER A 835 -15.47 18.10 -29.24
C SER A 835 -15.19 17.01 -28.21
N PHE A 836 -14.64 17.36 -27.04
CA PHE A 836 -14.25 16.40 -26.02
C PHE A 836 -15.41 16.11 -25.07
N THR A 837 -15.52 14.85 -24.66
CA THR A 837 -16.50 14.38 -23.69
C THR A 837 -15.86 13.48 -22.67
N ASP A 838 -16.32 13.58 -21.42
CA ASP A 838 -15.98 12.66 -20.35
C ASP A 838 -17.26 12.22 -19.63
N THR A 839 -17.26 11.03 -19.03
CA THR A 839 -18.44 10.46 -18.39
C THR A 839 -18.12 9.86 -17.02
N TYR A 840 -18.99 10.10 -16.05
CA TYR A 840 -18.89 9.50 -14.72
C TYR A 840 -20.25 8.95 -14.27
N GLN A 841 -20.23 8.00 -13.33
CA GLN A 841 -21.44 7.39 -12.79
C GLN A 841 -21.87 8.04 -11.48
N ILE A 842 -23.19 8.12 -11.31
CA ILE A 842 -23.82 8.43 -10.03
C ILE A 842 -24.74 7.30 -9.61
N THR A 843 -24.85 7.07 -8.30
CA THR A 843 -25.77 6.10 -7.71
C THR A 843 -26.89 6.84 -6.99
N VAL A 844 -28.13 6.56 -7.38
CA VAL A 844 -29.32 7.17 -6.77
C VAL A 844 -29.99 6.14 -5.87
N SER A 845 -30.07 6.44 -4.58
CA SER A 845 -30.68 5.60 -3.55
C SER A 845 -32.09 6.06 -3.19
N ALA A 846 -32.93 5.12 -2.74
CA ALA A 846 -34.25 5.43 -2.20
C ALA A 846 -34.15 6.12 -0.83
N ILE A 847 -35.13 6.97 -0.50
CA ILE A 847 -35.25 7.60 0.82
C ILE A 847 -35.99 6.62 1.73
N ALA A 848 -35.25 5.98 2.64
CA ALA A 848 -35.82 5.03 3.60
C ALA A 848 -36.78 5.69 4.60
N VAL A 849 -37.79 4.95 5.02
CA VAL A 849 -38.58 5.30 6.21
C VAL A 849 -37.69 5.24 7.45
N THR A 850 -37.84 6.17 8.38
CA THR A 850 -37.16 6.20 9.69
C THR A 850 -38.12 6.12 10.87
N GLY A 851 -39.43 6.21 10.62
CA GLY A 851 -40.43 6.02 11.66
C GLY A 851 -41.86 6.13 11.16
N VAL A 852 -42.78 5.66 11.99
CA VAL A 852 -44.23 5.82 11.83
C VAL A 852 -44.85 6.28 13.14
N LYS A 853 -45.86 7.13 13.06
CA LYS A 853 -46.63 7.58 14.21
C LYS A 853 -48.12 7.44 13.95
N VAL A 854 -48.82 6.70 14.80
CA VAL A 854 -50.29 6.68 14.83
C VAL A 854 -50.77 7.77 15.78
N ASN A 855 -51.60 8.70 15.30
CA ASN A 855 -52.11 9.81 16.12
C ASN A 855 -53.48 9.45 16.75
N GLY A 856 -53.60 9.67 18.07
CA GLY A 856 -54.86 9.62 18.82
C GLY A 856 -55.09 8.35 19.66
N THR A 857 -56.15 8.38 20.46
CA THR A 857 -56.75 7.22 21.12
C THR A 857 -58.22 7.13 20.69
N LEU A 858 -58.75 5.92 20.49
CA LEU A 858 -60.15 5.73 20.11
C LEU A 858 -60.94 5.16 21.28
N SER A 859 -62.04 5.83 21.65
CA SER A 859 -63.05 5.29 22.54
C SER A 859 -64.32 5.07 21.73
N LEU A 860 -64.74 3.82 21.59
CA LEU A 860 -65.86 3.42 20.75
C LEU A 860 -66.91 2.66 21.58
N ILE A 861 -68.16 2.72 21.15
CA ILE A 861 -69.22 1.85 21.68
C ILE A 861 -69.31 0.62 20.76
N VAL A 862 -69.63 -0.56 21.31
CA VAL A 862 -69.87 -1.78 20.51
C VAL A 862 -70.82 -1.48 19.34
N GLY A 863 -70.42 -1.85 18.13
CA GLY A 863 -71.15 -1.59 16.88
C GLY A 863 -70.67 -0.38 16.09
N ASN A 864 -69.92 0.56 16.71
CA ASN A 864 -69.40 1.74 16.04
C ASN A 864 -68.02 1.49 15.40
N SER A 865 -67.60 2.42 14.53
CA SER A 865 -66.26 2.42 13.93
C SER A 865 -65.56 3.77 14.08
N GLY A 866 -64.23 3.77 14.11
CA GLY A 866 -63.36 4.95 14.09
C GLY A 866 -62.27 4.83 13.04
N GLN A 867 -61.63 5.95 12.67
CA GLN A 867 -60.57 5.99 11.67
C GLN A 867 -59.24 6.37 12.31
N LEU A 868 -58.18 5.61 12.02
CA LEU A 868 -56.81 5.96 12.38
C LEU A 868 -56.02 6.36 11.14
N SER A 869 -55.01 7.21 11.32
CA SER A 869 -54.06 7.59 10.28
C SER A 869 -52.64 7.42 10.81
N ALA A 870 -51.75 6.90 9.98
CA ALA A 870 -50.32 6.81 10.28
C ALA A 870 -49.57 7.93 9.54
N VAL A 871 -48.67 8.62 10.23
CA VAL A 871 -47.74 9.61 9.65
C VAL A 871 -46.37 8.97 9.52
N ILE A 872 -45.80 9.01 8.31
CA ILE A 872 -44.49 8.42 7.98
C ILE A 872 -43.42 9.50 8.01
N SER A 873 -42.29 9.18 8.63
CA SER A 873 -41.10 10.03 8.68
C SER A 873 -39.95 9.35 7.94
N PRO A 874 -39.14 10.09 7.14
CA PRO A 874 -39.43 11.45 6.69
C PRO A 874 -40.64 11.46 5.73
N SER A 875 -41.31 12.61 5.59
CA SER A 875 -42.54 12.74 4.80
C SER A 875 -42.33 12.48 3.30
N ASN A 876 -41.09 12.50 2.82
CA ASN A 876 -40.67 12.22 1.44
C ASN A 876 -40.05 10.81 1.25
N ALA A 877 -40.21 9.88 2.21
CA ALA A 877 -39.76 8.50 2.05
C ALA A 877 -40.29 7.87 0.75
N THR A 878 -39.47 7.08 0.07
CA THR A 878 -39.78 6.51 -1.25
C THR A 878 -40.89 5.45 -1.18
N ASN A 879 -40.94 4.64 -0.11
CA ASN A 879 -41.99 3.64 0.11
C ASN A 879 -42.78 3.94 1.41
N LYS A 880 -43.96 4.55 1.26
CA LYS A 880 -44.82 4.96 2.40
C LYS A 880 -45.94 3.96 2.73
N LYS A 881 -45.85 2.72 2.25
CA LYS A 881 -46.91 1.71 2.50
C LYS A 881 -46.96 1.33 3.98
N VAL A 882 -48.17 1.22 4.51
CA VAL A 882 -48.46 0.86 5.91
C VAL A 882 -49.45 -0.29 5.95
N SER A 883 -49.21 -1.26 6.82
CA SER A 883 -50.15 -2.32 7.19
C SER A 883 -50.66 -2.11 8.61
N TRP A 884 -51.86 -2.63 8.91
CA TRP A 884 -52.51 -2.47 10.22
C TRP A 884 -52.83 -3.82 10.85
N SER A 885 -52.71 -3.93 12.17
CA SER A 885 -53.09 -5.12 12.94
C SER A 885 -53.75 -4.76 14.28
N SER A 886 -54.52 -5.69 14.83
CA SER A 886 -55.15 -5.56 16.15
C SER A 886 -54.65 -6.64 17.10
N SER A 887 -54.34 -6.26 18.34
CA SER A 887 -53.99 -7.20 19.40
C SER A 887 -55.18 -8.06 19.85
N ASN A 888 -56.43 -7.63 19.59
CA ASN A 888 -57.63 -8.40 19.87
C ASN A 888 -58.77 -8.04 18.90
N ALA A 889 -58.78 -8.72 17.75
CA ALA A 889 -59.76 -8.50 16.68
C ALA A 889 -61.22 -8.89 17.05
N SER A 890 -61.42 -9.58 18.18
CA SER A 890 -62.76 -9.87 18.74
C SER A 890 -63.33 -8.71 19.54
N VAL A 891 -62.48 -7.80 20.03
CA VAL A 891 -62.86 -6.56 20.73
C VAL A 891 -62.90 -5.39 19.76
N ALA A 892 -61.84 -5.19 18.98
CA ALA A 892 -61.78 -4.19 17.91
C ALA A 892 -60.95 -4.70 16.71
N SER A 893 -61.53 -4.74 15.51
CA SER A 893 -60.81 -5.13 14.28
C SER A 893 -60.43 -3.92 13.44
N VAL A 894 -59.33 -3.97 12.70
CA VAL A 894 -58.87 -2.90 11.81
C VAL A 894 -58.73 -3.40 10.37
N ASP A 895 -59.08 -2.58 9.37
CA ASP A 895 -58.87 -2.89 7.95
C ASP A 895 -57.55 -2.33 7.39
N GLY A 896 -57.25 -2.61 6.11
CA GLY A 896 -56.02 -2.16 5.45
C GLY A 896 -55.87 -0.63 5.33
N ASN A 897 -56.95 0.13 5.51
CA ASN A 897 -56.94 1.59 5.47
C ASN A 897 -56.93 2.22 6.87
N GLY A 898 -56.81 1.42 7.94
CA GLY A 898 -56.78 1.91 9.32
C GLY A 898 -58.17 2.18 9.93
N LYS A 899 -59.26 1.68 9.33
CA LYS A 899 -60.61 1.80 9.91
C LYS A 899 -60.82 0.73 10.97
N VAL A 900 -61.10 1.15 12.19
CA VAL A 900 -61.31 0.30 13.37
C VAL A 900 -62.81 0.08 13.61
N THR A 901 -63.26 -1.15 13.78
CA THR A 901 -64.65 -1.52 14.10
C THR A 901 -64.73 -2.18 15.47
N ALA A 902 -65.57 -1.64 16.35
CA ALA A 902 -65.78 -2.12 17.72
C ALA A 902 -66.79 -3.28 17.74
N LYS A 903 -66.38 -4.43 18.25
CA LYS A 903 -67.18 -5.67 18.26
C LYS A 903 -67.66 -6.09 19.63
N ASN A 904 -66.82 -5.97 20.66
CA ASN A 904 -67.14 -6.35 22.03
C ASN A 904 -66.50 -5.36 23.01
N ALA A 905 -67.11 -5.18 24.19
CA ALA A 905 -66.54 -4.33 25.23
C ALA A 905 -65.18 -4.88 25.71
N GLY A 906 -64.20 -3.99 25.91
CA GLY A 906 -62.84 -4.38 26.26
C GLY A 906 -61.80 -3.37 25.76
N LYS A 907 -60.52 -3.74 25.81
CA LYS A 907 -59.41 -2.94 25.27
C LYS A 907 -58.66 -3.74 24.21
N ALA A 908 -58.26 -3.08 23.14
CA ALA A 908 -57.40 -3.63 22.09
C ALA A 908 -56.37 -2.59 21.68
N SER A 909 -55.15 -3.01 21.31
CA SER A 909 -54.14 -2.14 20.73
C SER A 909 -54.13 -2.32 19.21
N ILE A 910 -54.21 -1.22 18.47
CA ILE A 910 -54.13 -1.20 17.01
C ILE A 910 -52.75 -0.70 16.60
N THR A 911 -52.02 -1.49 15.81
CA THR A 911 -50.63 -1.23 15.41
C THR A 911 -50.54 -0.99 13.92
N ALA A 912 -49.95 0.14 13.52
CA ALA A 912 -49.48 0.40 12.16
C ALA A 912 -48.03 -0.10 12.02
N SER A 913 -47.73 -0.78 10.91
CA SER A 913 -46.39 -1.28 10.56
C SER A 913 -46.03 -0.79 9.16
N THR A 914 -44.86 -0.18 9.00
CA THR A 914 -44.39 0.24 7.67
C THR A 914 -43.86 -0.95 6.88
N ALA A 915 -44.07 -0.96 5.57
CA ALA A 915 -43.51 -1.99 4.70
C ALA A 915 -41.99 -1.85 4.58
N ASP A 916 -41.51 -0.60 4.53
CA ASP A 916 -40.09 -0.25 4.52
C ASP A 916 -39.60 -0.06 5.97
N GLY A 917 -38.53 -0.77 6.35
CA GLY A 917 -37.92 -0.72 7.69
C GLY A 917 -38.71 -1.32 8.86
N ASN A 918 -39.95 -1.81 8.64
CA ASN A 918 -40.79 -2.47 9.65
C ASN A 918 -41.02 -1.67 10.95
N TYR A 919 -41.04 -0.34 10.85
CA TYR A 919 -41.31 0.53 11.99
C TYR A 919 -42.75 0.38 12.45
N LYS A 920 -42.96 0.40 13.77
CA LYS A 920 -44.26 0.17 14.39
C LYS A 920 -44.67 1.31 15.30
N SER A 921 -45.95 1.65 15.26
CA SER A 921 -46.57 2.55 16.22
C SER A 921 -47.98 2.06 16.51
N SER A 922 -48.39 2.17 17.78
CA SER A 922 -49.68 1.63 18.22
C SER A 922 -50.49 2.66 18.99
N CYS A 923 -51.80 2.50 18.95
CA CYS A 923 -52.74 3.25 19.77
C CYS A 923 -53.70 2.33 20.51
N SER A 924 -54.08 2.71 21.72
CA SER A 924 -55.08 1.98 22.51
C SER A 924 -56.50 2.34 22.06
N VAL A 925 -57.32 1.30 21.86
CA VAL A 925 -58.74 1.38 21.56
C VAL A 925 -59.51 0.80 22.73
N THR A 926 -60.36 1.62 23.34
CA THR A 926 -61.26 1.18 24.41
C THR A 926 -62.68 1.09 23.86
N VAL A 927 -63.29 -0.09 23.98
CA VAL A 927 -64.66 -0.36 23.56
C VAL A 927 -65.55 -0.49 24.80
N SER A 928 -66.60 0.32 24.90
CA SER A 928 -67.62 0.23 25.95
C SER A 928 -68.90 -0.42 25.43
N ALA A 929 -69.63 -1.10 26.31
CA ALA A 929 -70.95 -1.61 25.98
C ALA A 929 -71.93 -0.44 25.74
N PRO A 930 -72.95 -0.61 24.89
CA PRO A 930 -74.00 0.40 24.73
C PRO A 930 -74.68 0.62 26.08
N PRO A 931 -75.00 1.88 26.47
CA PRO A 931 -75.75 2.13 27.70
C PRO A 931 -77.11 1.41 27.63
N ALA A 932 -77.48 0.69 28.70
CA ALA A 932 -78.76 0.01 28.80
C ALA A 932 -79.90 1.02 28.65
N ALA A 933 -80.84 0.73 27.74
CA ALA A 933 -82.01 1.57 27.50
C ALA A 933 -82.87 1.65 28.78
N THR A 934 -82.99 2.85 29.35
CA THR A 934 -83.94 3.15 30.44
C THR A 934 -85.24 3.71 29.87
N PRO A 935 -86.39 3.48 30.54
CA PRO A 935 -87.68 3.89 30.01
C PRO A 935 -87.87 5.42 30.07
N LYS A 936 -88.47 5.91 28.97
CA LYS A 936 -88.96 7.26 28.69
C LYS A 936 -89.59 7.99 29.89
N PRO A 937 -89.31 9.30 30.09
CA PRO A 937 -90.22 10.22 30.74
C PRO A 937 -90.84 11.23 29.76
N THR A 938 -91.91 11.82 30.26
CA THR A 938 -93.01 12.47 29.57
C THR A 938 -92.84 13.99 29.53
N ASN A 939 -92.92 14.56 28.33
CA ASN A 939 -93.47 15.86 27.91
C ASN A 939 -93.49 17.11 28.84
N THR A 940 -92.85 18.17 28.28
CA THR A 940 -93.21 19.62 28.18
C THR A 940 -93.19 20.55 29.42
N PRO A 941 -93.12 21.91 29.26
CA PRO A 941 -92.66 22.76 28.14
C PRO A 941 -91.76 23.99 28.49
N VAL A 942 -91.01 24.49 27.48
CA VAL A 942 -90.79 25.91 27.07
C VAL A 942 -90.02 26.91 27.98
N SER A 943 -88.90 27.46 27.46
CA SER A 943 -88.84 28.87 27.00
C SER A 943 -87.62 29.19 26.11
N THR A 944 -87.89 30.09 25.16
CA THR A 944 -87.14 30.74 24.05
C THR A 944 -85.74 31.28 24.43
N SER A 945 -84.72 31.41 23.56
CA SER A 945 -84.69 32.11 22.27
C SER A 945 -83.37 31.86 21.49
N THR A 946 -83.43 31.93 20.16
CA THR A 946 -82.35 32.32 19.22
C THR A 946 -82.54 33.83 18.90
N PRO A 947 -81.59 34.64 18.34
CA PRO A 947 -80.60 34.31 17.31
C PRO A 947 -79.22 35.07 17.31
N THR A 948 -78.28 34.54 16.53
CA THR A 948 -77.29 35.21 15.63
C THR A 948 -76.30 36.31 16.09
N ALA A 949 -75.01 35.95 15.90
CA ALA A 949 -73.82 36.71 15.44
C ALA A 949 -73.23 37.88 16.25
N VAL A 950 -71.90 37.84 16.49
CA VAL A 950 -70.90 38.93 16.29
C VAL A 950 -69.49 38.28 16.17
N PRO A 951 -68.53 38.87 15.40
CA PRO A 951 -67.28 38.24 14.99
C PRO A 951 -66.02 38.71 15.78
N THR A 952 -64.91 38.01 15.53
CA THR A 952 -63.48 38.41 15.60
C THR A 952 -62.93 39.11 16.86
N ALA A 953 -62.03 38.43 17.59
CA ALA A 953 -60.78 39.02 18.12
C ALA A 953 -59.79 37.92 18.60
N ALA A 954 -58.50 38.26 18.50
CA ALA A 954 -57.29 37.46 18.71
C ALA A 954 -57.19 36.72 20.07
N PRO A 955 -56.33 35.67 20.17
CA PRO A 955 -56.08 35.02 21.45
C PRO A 955 -54.95 35.75 22.21
N THR A 956 -55.31 36.29 23.38
CA THR A 956 -54.36 36.63 24.44
C THR A 956 -54.35 35.51 25.49
N SER A 957 -53.14 35.19 25.93
CA SER A 957 -52.70 34.19 26.92
C SER A 957 -53.44 34.13 28.26
N THR A 958 -53.48 32.94 28.89
CA THR A 958 -53.35 32.67 30.35
C THR A 958 -53.23 31.15 30.60
N PRO A 959 -52.71 30.66 31.74
CA PRO A 959 -51.33 30.79 32.19
C PRO A 959 -50.62 29.44 32.40
N VAL A 960 -49.29 29.53 32.41
CA VAL A 960 -48.30 28.47 32.68
C VAL A 960 -48.47 27.88 34.08
N SER A 961 -48.53 26.55 34.18
CA SER A 961 -48.30 25.82 35.42
C SER A 961 -46.81 25.86 35.76
N THR A 962 -46.47 26.44 36.90
CA THR A 962 -45.12 26.46 37.46
C THR A 962 -44.61 25.03 37.75
N PRO A 963 -43.37 24.70 37.36
CA PRO A 963 -42.75 23.43 37.75
C PRO A 963 -42.41 23.48 39.24
N THR A 964 -42.71 22.40 39.96
CA THR A 964 -42.24 22.19 41.33
C THR A 964 -40.71 22.29 41.35
N PRO A 965 -40.09 23.03 42.30
CA PRO A 965 -38.64 23.13 42.37
C PRO A 965 -38.04 21.74 42.61
N VAL A 966 -37.27 21.25 41.63
CA VAL A 966 -36.49 20.01 41.74
C VAL A 966 -35.47 20.23 42.84
N LYS A 967 -35.51 19.42 43.91
CA LYS A 967 -34.46 19.46 44.95
C LYS A 967 -33.14 19.04 44.32
N ILE A 968 -32.11 19.86 44.46
CA ILE A 968 -30.80 19.68 43.84
C ILE A 968 -29.74 19.29 44.87
N VAL A 969 -28.68 18.63 44.40
CA VAL A 969 -27.48 18.31 45.17
C VAL A 969 -26.25 18.66 44.33
N SER A 970 -25.23 19.23 44.98
CA SER A 970 -23.99 19.65 44.32
C SER A 970 -23.01 18.48 44.24
N MET A 971 -22.55 18.14 43.04
CA MET A 971 -21.50 17.13 42.85
C MET A 971 -20.14 17.77 42.99
N ASN A 972 -19.41 17.37 44.02
CA ASN A 972 -18.06 17.80 44.32
C ASN A 972 -17.10 17.05 43.39
N ARG A 973 -16.23 17.78 42.67
CA ARG A 973 -15.16 17.24 41.84
C ARG A 973 -13.85 17.29 42.61
N LEU A 974 -13.13 16.17 42.67
CA LEU A 974 -11.83 16.05 43.30
C LEU A 974 -10.83 15.46 42.33
N TYR A 975 -9.58 15.92 42.38
CA TYR A 975 -8.47 15.44 41.57
C TYR A 975 -7.39 14.83 42.45
N ASN A 976 -6.86 13.67 42.06
CA ASN A 976 -5.75 13.03 42.73
C ASN A 976 -4.43 13.34 41.99
N PRO A 977 -3.51 14.14 42.55
CA PRO A 977 -2.26 14.48 41.87
C PRO A 977 -1.28 13.31 41.72
N ASN A 978 -1.47 12.22 42.48
CA ASN A 978 -0.59 11.05 42.43
C ASN A 978 -1.02 10.03 41.36
N SER A 979 -2.32 9.86 41.13
CA SER A 979 -2.86 8.92 40.13
C SER A 979 -3.39 9.57 38.85
N GLY A 980 -3.63 10.89 38.87
CA GLY A 980 -4.26 11.61 37.76
C GLY A 980 -5.78 11.42 37.65
N GLU A 981 -6.40 10.74 38.63
CA GLU A 981 -7.82 10.39 38.62
C GLU A 981 -8.72 11.54 39.10
N HIS A 982 -9.97 11.50 38.64
CA HIS A 982 -11.03 12.37 39.14
C HIS A 982 -12.10 11.57 39.90
N PHE A 983 -12.54 12.10 41.03
CA PHE A 983 -13.59 11.53 41.87
C PHE A 983 -14.76 12.50 42.03
N TYR A 984 -15.99 11.97 42.01
CA TYR A 984 -17.20 12.76 42.04
C TYR A 984 -18.16 12.28 43.13
N THR A 985 -18.53 13.18 44.05
CA THR A 985 -19.44 12.82 45.15
C THR A 985 -20.43 13.90 45.54
N ALA A 986 -21.62 13.45 45.92
CA ALA A 986 -22.65 14.25 46.56
C ALA A 986 -22.40 14.48 48.06
N ASP A 987 -21.54 13.66 48.68
CA ASP A 987 -21.32 13.65 50.12
C ASP A 987 -20.16 14.59 50.50
N THR A 988 -20.49 15.63 51.26
CA THR A 988 -19.53 16.60 51.75
C THR A 988 -18.55 16.03 52.78
N ALA A 989 -18.93 14.97 53.50
CA ALA A 989 -18.04 14.28 54.45
C ALA A 989 -17.02 13.42 53.70
N GLU A 990 -17.43 12.69 52.66
CA GLU A 990 -16.55 11.92 51.77
C GLU A 990 -15.52 12.84 51.08
N ARG A 991 -15.97 13.99 50.55
CA ARG A 991 -15.08 15.04 50.02
C ARG A 991 -14.08 15.49 51.08
N ASN A 992 -14.54 15.89 52.27
CA ASN A 992 -13.65 16.42 53.31
C ASN A 992 -12.61 15.39 53.74
N TRP A 993 -13.01 14.12 53.85
CA TRP A 993 -12.11 13.03 54.19
C TRP A 993 -11.07 12.79 53.09
N LEU A 994 -11.45 12.75 51.81
CA LEU A 994 -10.51 12.63 50.70
C LEU A 994 -9.49 13.78 50.65
N VAL A 995 -9.91 15.01 50.97
CA VAL A 995 -8.98 16.15 51.10
C VAL A 995 -7.97 15.92 52.23
N THR A 996 -8.37 15.34 53.36
CA THR A 996 -7.40 14.97 54.42
C THR A 996 -6.42 13.87 53.99
N LEU A 997 -6.77 13.09 52.97
CA LEU A 997 -5.93 12.05 52.37
C LEU A 997 -5.09 12.56 51.18
N GLY A 998 -5.09 13.86 50.90
CA GLY A 998 -4.24 14.48 49.88
C GLY A 998 -4.89 14.71 48.51
N TRP A 999 -6.20 14.50 48.37
CA TRP A 999 -6.93 14.87 47.15
C TRP A 999 -7.15 16.38 47.07
N ILE A 1000 -7.12 16.93 45.86
CA ILE A 1000 -7.36 18.34 45.58
C ILE A 1000 -8.86 18.53 45.28
N TYR A 1001 -9.56 19.33 46.09
CA TYR A 1001 -10.94 19.70 45.81
C TYR A 1001 -11.00 20.82 44.76
N GLU A 1002 -11.58 20.53 43.60
CA GLU A 1002 -11.64 21.44 42.44
C GLU A 1002 -12.94 22.26 42.38
N GLY A 1003 -13.85 22.04 43.33
CA GLY A 1003 -15.14 22.74 43.40
C GLY A 1003 -16.33 21.88 43.02
N VAL A 1004 -17.47 22.53 42.80
CA VAL A 1004 -18.71 21.86 42.35
C VAL A 1004 -18.65 21.72 40.83
N GLY A 1005 -18.55 20.47 40.35
CA GLY A 1005 -18.48 20.17 38.92
C GLY A 1005 -19.84 20.37 38.22
N TRP A 1006 -20.93 19.97 38.87
CA TRP A 1006 -22.30 20.24 38.41
C TRP A 1006 -23.31 20.08 39.56
N LYS A 1007 -24.57 20.44 39.29
CA LYS A 1007 -25.70 20.11 40.17
C LYS A 1007 -26.51 18.95 39.57
N ALA A 1008 -26.93 18.01 40.41
CA ALA A 1008 -27.78 16.90 40.03
C ALA A 1008 -29.13 16.95 40.78
N PRO A 1009 -30.24 16.50 40.18
CA PRO A 1009 -31.47 16.21 40.92
C PRO A 1009 -31.27 15.24 42.08
N LYS A 1010 -31.94 15.48 43.20
CA LYS A 1010 -32.00 14.55 44.35
C LYS A 1010 -32.86 13.31 44.05
N SER A 1011 -33.73 13.38 43.04
CA SER A 1011 -34.56 12.26 42.55
C SER A 1011 -35.04 12.53 41.11
N SER A 1012 -35.01 11.52 40.24
CA SER A 1012 -35.64 11.51 38.90
C SER A 1012 -35.94 10.06 38.47
N ASN A 1013 -36.48 9.86 37.26
CA ASN A 1013 -36.67 8.51 36.69
C ASN A 1013 -35.38 7.89 36.15
N THR A 1014 -34.28 8.65 36.08
CA THR A 1014 -33.03 8.26 35.41
C THR A 1014 -31.87 8.21 36.40
N PRO A 1015 -31.57 7.05 37.03
CA PRO A 1015 -30.48 6.93 37.99
C PRO A 1015 -29.10 6.90 37.32
N VAL A 1016 -28.08 7.39 38.03
CA VAL A 1016 -26.65 7.21 37.71
C VAL A 1016 -26.05 6.28 38.77
N TYR A 1017 -25.59 5.11 38.33
CA TYR A 1017 -25.02 4.06 39.16
C TYR A 1017 -23.55 4.36 39.47
N ARG A 1018 -23.16 4.20 40.74
CA ARG A 1018 -21.75 4.29 41.19
C ARG A 1018 -21.18 2.89 41.37
N LEU A 1019 -20.03 2.62 40.79
CA LEU A 1019 -19.30 1.37 40.92
C LEU A 1019 -17.87 1.64 41.40
N TYR A 1020 -17.34 0.73 42.21
CA TYR A 1020 -15.98 0.77 42.74
C TYR A 1020 -15.22 -0.48 42.32
N ASN A 1021 -14.01 -0.31 41.80
CA ASN A 1021 -13.12 -1.42 41.50
C ASN A 1021 -12.20 -1.70 42.70
N PRO A 1022 -12.35 -2.85 43.41
CA PRO A 1022 -11.52 -3.17 44.57
C PRO A 1022 -10.06 -3.52 44.20
N ASN A 1023 -9.75 -3.76 42.92
CA ASN A 1023 -8.42 -4.19 42.50
C ASN A 1023 -7.45 -3.01 42.29
N ASP A 1024 -7.94 -1.85 41.87
CA ASP A 1024 -7.12 -0.66 41.59
C ASP A 1024 -7.60 0.62 42.32
N GLY A 1025 -8.81 0.62 42.87
CA GLY A 1025 -9.35 1.75 43.62
C GLY A 1025 -10.22 2.71 42.80
N ASP A 1026 -10.45 2.45 41.50
CA ASP A 1026 -11.16 3.37 40.61
C ASP A 1026 -12.68 3.38 40.83
N HIS A 1027 -13.34 4.47 40.41
CA HIS A 1027 -14.79 4.64 40.45
C HIS A 1027 -15.39 4.96 39.09
N HIS A 1028 -16.43 4.22 38.73
CA HIS A 1028 -17.16 4.40 37.47
C HIS A 1028 -18.60 4.85 37.67
N TYR A 1029 -19.12 5.66 36.74
CA TYR A 1029 -20.44 6.25 36.78
C TYR A 1029 -21.21 6.02 35.48
N THR A 1030 -22.39 5.41 35.54
CA THR A 1030 -23.16 5.10 34.33
C THR A 1030 -24.67 5.13 34.53
N MET A 1031 -25.42 5.54 33.51
CA MET A 1031 -26.89 5.35 33.43
C MET A 1031 -27.27 3.96 32.89
N SER A 1032 -26.32 3.21 32.33
CA SER A 1032 -26.58 1.91 31.72
C SER A 1032 -26.65 0.83 32.77
N SER A 1033 -27.86 0.30 33.00
CA SER A 1033 -28.03 -0.86 33.87
C SER A 1033 -27.32 -2.12 33.36
N SER A 1034 -27.12 -2.24 32.04
CA SER A 1034 -26.35 -3.32 31.42
C SER A 1034 -24.85 -3.19 31.69
N GLU A 1035 -24.28 -1.99 31.56
CA GLU A 1035 -22.86 -1.71 31.85
C GLU A 1035 -22.58 -1.97 33.34
N ARG A 1036 -23.48 -1.51 34.22
CA ARG A 1036 -23.41 -1.83 35.67
C ARG A 1036 -23.41 -3.34 35.91
N ASN A 1037 -24.36 -4.07 35.31
CA ASN A 1037 -24.46 -5.52 35.52
C ASN A 1037 -23.22 -6.26 35.01
N TRP A 1038 -22.69 -5.84 33.86
CA TRP A 1038 -21.47 -6.40 33.29
C TRP A 1038 -20.25 -6.14 34.18
N LEU A 1039 -20.04 -4.89 34.63
CA LEU A 1039 -18.95 -4.54 35.55
C LEU A 1039 -19.01 -5.33 36.86
N VAL A 1040 -20.21 -5.48 37.44
CA VAL A 1040 -20.42 -6.33 38.62
C VAL A 1040 -20.07 -7.79 38.34
N SER A 1041 -20.41 -8.31 37.16
CA SER A 1041 -20.08 -9.69 36.78
C SER A 1041 -18.58 -9.95 36.63
N ILE A 1042 -17.78 -8.91 36.40
CA ILE A 1042 -16.31 -8.99 36.28
C ILE A 1042 -15.58 -8.47 37.53
N GLY A 1043 -16.26 -8.39 38.68
CA GLY A 1043 -15.64 -8.16 39.98
C GLY A 1043 -15.73 -6.74 40.55
N TRP A 1044 -16.40 -5.80 39.86
CA TRP A 1044 -16.64 -4.46 40.42
C TRP A 1044 -17.71 -4.50 41.52
N ARG A 1045 -17.55 -3.67 42.54
CA ARG A 1045 -18.53 -3.49 43.61
C ARG A 1045 -19.54 -2.43 43.20
N TYR A 1046 -20.81 -2.81 43.07
CA TYR A 1046 -21.90 -1.84 42.93
C TYR A 1046 -22.18 -1.15 44.27
N GLU A 1047 -22.05 0.18 44.30
CA GLU A 1047 -22.20 0.97 45.53
C GLU A 1047 -23.55 1.67 45.63
N GLY A 1048 -24.45 1.44 44.67
CA GLY A 1048 -25.78 2.04 44.65
C GLY A 1048 -25.93 3.18 43.65
N ILE A 1049 -26.99 3.95 43.82
CA ILE A 1049 -27.27 5.14 43.02
C ILE A 1049 -26.46 6.29 43.63
N GLY A 1050 -25.52 6.85 42.86
CA GLY A 1050 -24.75 8.02 43.30
C GLY A 1050 -25.61 9.29 43.25
N TRP A 1051 -26.29 9.52 42.12
CA TRP A 1051 -27.23 10.62 41.91
C TRP A 1051 -28.19 10.30 40.75
N TYR A 1052 -29.00 11.28 40.35
CA TYR A 1052 -29.97 11.16 39.28
C TYR A 1052 -29.66 12.12 38.13
N SER A 1053 -29.99 11.73 36.90
CA SER A 1053 -29.94 12.61 35.73
C SER A 1053 -31.21 13.46 35.63
N ASN A 1054 -31.09 14.67 35.10
CA ASN A 1054 -32.23 15.55 34.83
C ASN A 1054 -33.05 15.03 33.62
N ASP A 1055 -34.27 14.57 33.87
CA ASP A 1055 -35.19 14.04 32.85
C ASP A 1055 -35.56 15.09 31.77
N SER A 1056 -35.43 16.39 32.09
CA SER A 1056 -35.64 17.50 31.14
C SER A 1056 -34.38 17.84 30.32
N LYS A 1057 -33.28 17.11 30.50
CA LYS A 1057 -32.03 17.21 29.73
C LYS A 1057 -31.41 18.62 29.69
N MET A 1058 -31.39 19.32 30.84
CA MET A 1058 -31.02 20.74 30.92
C MET A 1058 -29.54 21.04 30.66
N VAL A 1059 -28.62 20.36 31.34
CA VAL A 1059 -27.17 20.61 31.22
C VAL A 1059 -26.48 19.32 30.82
N PRO A 1060 -25.88 19.18 29.62
CA PRO A 1060 -25.20 17.96 29.22
C PRO A 1060 -23.89 17.77 29.99
N LEU A 1061 -23.60 16.53 30.41
CA LEU A 1061 -22.26 16.13 30.87
C LEU A 1061 -21.60 15.25 29.83
N TYR A 1062 -20.47 15.71 29.33
CA TYR A 1062 -19.61 14.99 28.40
C TYR A 1062 -18.76 13.97 29.15
N ARG A 1063 -18.78 12.72 28.66
CA ARG A 1063 -17.98 11.60 29.17
C ARG A 1063 -16.79 11.41 28.23
N GLN A 1064 -15.59 11.35 28.79
CA GLN A 1064 -14.36 11.01 28.06
C GLN A 1064 -13.66 9.83 28.73
N PHE A 1065 -13.09 8.94 27.93
CA PHE A 1065 -12.26 7.82 28.37
C PHE A 1065 -10.80 8.11 28.01
N ASN A 1066 -9.87 7.92 28.95
CA ASN A 1066 -8.45 8.06 28.70
C ASN A 1066 -7.81 6.70 28.37
N PRO A 1067 -7.50 6.39 27.10
CA PRO A 1067 -6.87 5.13 26.73
C PRO A 1067 -5.37 5.08 27.09
N ASN A 1068 -4.76 6.22 27.44
CA ASN A 1068 -3.31 6.36 27.63
C ASN A 1068 -2.87 6.11 29.08
N VAL A 1069 -3.80 5.86 29.99
CA VAL A 1069 -3.50 5.38 31.34
C VAL A 1069 -3.80 3.89 31.44
N TYR A 1070 -2.91 3.15 32.09
CA TYR A 1070 -2.96 1.69 32.22
C TYR A 1070 -4.32 1.16 32.75
N ILE A 1071 -5.02 1.97 33.55
CA ILE A 1071 -6.31 1.62 34.18
C ILE A 1071 -7.54 2.12 33.42
N GLY A 1072 -7.38 2.95 32.37
CA GLY A 1072 -8.51 3.49 31.62
C GLY A 1072 -9.48 4.36 32.45
N THR A 1073 -9.06 5.55 32.86
CA THR A 1073 -9.91 6.44 33.68
C THR A 1073 -10.92 7.24 32.85
N HIS A 1074 -12.03 7.65 33.47
CA HIS A 1074 -13.05 8.48 32.84
C HIS A 1074 -13.10 9.89 33.46
N ASN A 1075 -13.34 10.89 32.61
CA ASN A 1075 -13.66 12.25 33.03
C ASN A 1075 -15.11 12.61 32.68
N TYR A 1076 -15.73 13.42 33.54
CA TYR A 1076 -17.09 13.92 33.37
C TYR A 1076 -17.12 15.42 33.58
N THR A 1077 -17.51 16.17 32.55
CA THR A 1077 -17.52 17.64 32.59
C THR A 1077 -18.72 18.24 31.87
N ILE A 1078 -19.18 19.40 32.35
CA ILE A 1078 -20.15 20.25 31.63
C ILE A 1078 -19.47 21.19 30.64
N ASP A 1079 -18.14 21.34 30.72
CA ASP A 1079 -17.38 22.23 29.85
C ASP A 1079 -17.02 21.52 28.54
N LYS A 1080 -17.68 21.94 27.45
CA LYS A 1080 -17.41 21.44 26.11
C LYS A 1080 -15.98 21.74 25.65
N LYS A 1081 -15.37 22.83 26.13
CA LYS A 1081 -13.97 23.16 25.79
C LYS A 1081 -12.99 22.23 26.47
N GLU A 1082 -13.24 21.85 27.72
CA GLU A 1082 -12.44 20.84 28.42
C GLU A 1082 -12.55 19.49 27.71
N ASN A 1083 -13.77 19.08 27.32
CA ASN A 1083 -13.98 17.88 26.51
C ASN A 1083 -13.15 17.91 25.22
N ASP A 1084 -13.26 18.99 24.44
CA ASP A 1084 -12.60 19.08 23.14
C ASP A 1084 -11.08 19.15 23.29
N TRP A 1085 -10.58 19.83 24.32
CA TRP A 1085 -9.16 19.92 24.62
C TRP A 1085 -8.58 18.56 25.05
N LEU A 1086 -9.26 17.80 25.92
CA LEU A 1086 -8.81 16.45 26.29
C LEU A 1086 -8.77 15.50 25.10
N VAL A 1087 -9.71 15.63 24.15
CA VAL A 1087 -9.67 14.88 22.88
C VAL A 1087 -8.43 15.23 22.06
N THR A 1088 -8.00 16.49 22.02
CA THR A 1088 -6.72 16.85 21.36
C THR A 1088 -5.49 16.24 22.04
N LEU A 1089 -5.60 15.82 23.30
CA LEU A 1089 -4.56 15.14 24.07
C LEU A 1089 -4.67 13.61 24.04
N GLY A 1090 -5.49 13.06 23.15
CA GLY A 1090 -5.60 11.61 22.94
C GLY A 1090 -6.67 10.91 23.80
N TRP A 1091 -7.55 11.65 24.49
CA TRP A 1091 -8.71 11.05 25.16
C TRP A 1091 -9.81 10.74 24.13
N LYS A 1092 -10.58 9.67 24.37
CA LYS A 1092 -11.73 9.29 23.54
C LYS A 1092 -13.00 9.93 24.08
N ALA A 1093 -13.71 10.71 23.27
CA ALA A 1093 -15.03 11.23 23.63
C ALA A 1093 -16.10 10.14 23.46
N GLU A 1094 -16.89 9.91 24.51
CA GLU A 1094 -17.96 8.89 24.53
C GLU A 1094 -19.36 9.51 24.47
N GLY A 1095 -19.44 10.82 24.16
CA GLY A 1095 -20.69 11.56 24.05
C GLY A 1095 -21.22 12.05 25.41
N ILE A 1096 -22.55 12.17 25.52
CA ILE A 1096 -23.20 12.68 26.73
C ILE A 1096 -23.48 11.51 27.67
N GLY A 1097 -22.81 11.49 28.82
CA GLY A 1097 -22.98 10.47 29.86
C GLY A 1097 -24.31 10.61 30.59
N TRP A 1098 -24.71 11.83 30.97
CA TRP A 1098 -26.02 12.17 31.54
C TRP A 1098 -26.25 13.69 31.52
N TYR A 1099 -27.37 14.13 32.10
CA TYR A 1099 -27.72 15.56 32.22
C TYR A 1099 -27.80 16.03 33.68
N GLY A 1100 -27.22 17.18 33.98
CA GLY A 1100 -27.33 17.95 35.22
C GLY A 1100 -28.46 19.00 35.18
N THR A 1101 -28.51 19.84 36.20
CA THR A 1101 -29.47 20.95 36.35
C THR A 1101 -28.74 22.29 36.58
N ASN A 1102 -29.44 23.40 36.31
CA ASN A 1102 -28.93 24.75 36.56
C ASN A 1102 -28.81 25.10 38.06
#